data_AF-A0A355R8A4-F1
#
_entry.id   AF-A0A355R8A4-F1
#
_cell.length_a   1.000
_cell.length_b   1.000
_cell.length_c   1.000
_cell.angle_alpha   90.00
_cell.angle_beta   90.00
_cell.angle_gamma   90.00
#
_symmetry.space_group_name_H-M   'P 1'
#
loop_
_entity.id
_entity.type
_entity.pdbx_description
1 polymer ?
#
loop_
_entity_poly.entity_id
_entity_poly.type
_entity_poly.pdbx_seq_one_letter_code
_entity_poly.pdbx_strand_id
1 'polypeptide(L)'
;MSDLPTAKTRPASNWSAIWILPLIALMIGGWLAWQAYRDAGVEIEVRFESGEGIVANKTEVIYKGMPVGKVKSLVLDAKGDTQGVIATIEMNKAAEPHLTKGTRFWLVKPSVSLAGISGLETLVSGNYIAVSPGEGERTKRFVALKVAPPLSDSEPGLHLTLKADRLGSLNRDSPVFYKQIQVGRVKSYRLSEDQSTVEVKVFIEPAYASLVRKHTRFWNASGVSIDASLSGVKVRSESLSSIVAGGIAFATPEYRKDSPPTDPSLPFRLYEDFDAAQAGIRVKVKLSDYEGLQAGRTPVMYKGIQVGSLKALKMEDNLASASAELTLDPLTEDYLVDGTQFWVVKPSISLAGITGLEALVKGNYIAIRPGEKGARPEREFEARAKAPPLDLKAPGLHMVLFADTLGSLEIGSPVTYRQVKVGSVQSYQFARNSNRILIGVHIEKEYEKLVNGSSRFWNVSGITLTGGLSGIKIKSESLQTLMAGGIAFDTPRPDVPLKRHIPRFRLHDSQEAVNRAGTLITIRVERADGLKPGTAIRFRGLDVGSIESVDLTDDLQAVLLRARITESADRIARAGTQFWVVKPALGLVRTENLDTLIGGQYLEVQPAAKNRGPQRDFIALAEAPEVAGPEVGLPLTLSAPRRGSIKPGVPVTYREVTVGKVTGFELGQSADRVLIHILIEPRYAALVRSGSRFWNSSGFGFDWGLFKGATVRTESVETLIDGGIAFATPDGEQMGNPARPQQTFALFEKAEDEWLQWAPKIQIAK
;
A
#
# COMPACT_ATOMS: atom_id res chain seq x y z
N MET A 1 -101.45 -102.60 -76.77
CA MET A 1 -101.43 -101.34 -77.55
C MET A 1 -101.99 -100.28 -76.61
N SER A 2 -101.18 -99.48 -75.91
CA SER A 2 -100.33 -98.36 -76.34
C SER A 2 -100.97 -97.05 -75.84
N ASP A 3 -100.74 -96.71 -74.57
CA ASP A 3 -100.91 -95.34 -74.06
C ASP A 3 -99.51 -94.78 -73.82
N LEU A 4 -99.06 -93.89 -74.72
CA LEU A 4 -97.81 -93.14 -74.58
C LEU A 4 -98.11 -91.78 -73.94
N PRO A 5 -97.29 -91.32 -72.96
CA PRO A 5 -97.54 -90.08 -72.24
C PRO A 5 -97.11 -88.84 -73.04
N THR A 6 -97.91 -87.79 -72.95
CA THR A 6 -97.64 -86.43 -73.47
C THR A 6 -96.51 -85.74 -72.71
N ALA A 7 -95.57 -85.14 -73.45
CA ALA A 7 -94.43 -84.40 -72.91
C ALA A 7 -94.81 -83.00 -72.40
N LYS A 8 -94.35 -82.64 -71.20
CA LYS A 8 -94.43 -81.26 -70.66
C LYS A 8 -93.22 -80.44 -71.12
N THR A 9 -93.45 -79.36 -71.86
CA THR A 9 -92.42 -78.37 -72.19
C THR A 9 -92.37 -77.25 -71.14
N ARG A 10 -91.17 -76.92 -70.64
CA ARG A 10 -90.89 -75.70 -69.87
C ARG A 10 -90.29 -74.64 -70.81
N PRO A 11 -90.67 -73.36 -70.71
CA PRO A 11 -90.07 -72.30 -71.51
C PRO A 11 -88.60 -72.08 -71.08
N ALA A 12 -87.70 -72.03 -72.06
CA ALA A 12 -86.29 -71.72 -71.84
C ALA A 12 -86.11 -70.23 -71.56
N SER A 13 -85.36 -69.90 -70.51
CA SER A 13 -85.02 -68.52 -70.13
C SER A 13 -84.17 -67.86 -71.24
N ASN A 14 -84.56 -66.66 -71.67
CA ASN A 14 -83.97 -65.93 -72.81
C ASN A 14 -82.62 -65.24 -72.49
N TRP A 15 -81.85 -65.72 -71.51
CA TRP A 15 -80.50 -65.23 -71.24
C TRP A 15 -79.50 -66.37 -71.37
N SER A 16 -78.89 -66.47 -72.56
CA SER A 16 -77.82 -67.42 -72.84
C SER A 16 -76.62 -67.13 -71.94
N ALA A 17 -76.16 -68.14 -71.20
CA ALA A 17 -74.96 -68.09 -70.36
C ALA A 17 -73.67 -67.67 -71.12
N ILE A 18 -73.70 -67.67 -72.46
CA ILE A 18 -72.61 -67.22 -73.33
C ILE A 18 -72.30 -65.72 -73.15
N TRP A 19 -73.28 -64.89 -72.76
CA TRP A 19 -73.07 -63.44 -72.53
C TRP A 19 -72.45 -63.10 -71.17
N ILE A 20 -72.31 -64.07 -70.27
CA ILE A 20 -71.68 -63.87 -68.95
C ILE A 20 -70.17 -63.65 -69.12
N LEU A 21 -69.52 -64.36 -70.05
CA LEU A 21 -68.08 -64.29 -70.25
C LEU A 21 -67.60 -62.90 -70.76
N PRO A 22 -68.22 -62.28 -71.77
CA PRO A 22 -67.90 -60.91 -72.18
C PRO A 22 -68.13 -59.86 -71.08
N LEU A 23 -69.19 -60.02 -70.27
CA LEU A 23 -69.50 -59.10 -69.17
C LEU A 23 -68.44 -59.18 -68.07
N ILE A 24 -68.00 -60.39 -67.71
CA ILE A 24 -66.89 -60.59 -66.76
C ILE A 24 -65.59 -60.00 -67.31
N ALA A 25 -65.27 -60.24 -68.58
CA ALA A 25 -64.09 -59.65 -69.22
C ALA A 25 -64.13 -58.11 -69.22
N LEU A 26 -65.31 -57.51 -69.46
CA LEU A 26 -65.49 -56.07 -69.40
C LEU A 26 -65.37 -55.52 -67.97
N MET A 27 -65.86 -56.23 -66.95
CA MET A 27 -65.65 -55.86 -65.56
C MET A 27 -64.18 -55.96 -65.14
N ILE A 28 -63.47 -57.02 -65.53
CA ILE A 28 -62.03 -57.17 -65.26
C ILE A 28 -61.24 -56.08 -66.00
N GLY A 29 -61.55 -55.83 -67.27
CA GLY A 29 -60.93 -54.76 -68.05
C GLY A 29 -61.17 -53.38 -67.45
N GLY A 30 -62.41 -53.09 -67.01
CA GLY A 30 -62.75 -51.86 -66.31
C GLY A 30 -62.03 -51.71 -64.96
N TRP A 31 -61.90 -52.81 -64.20
CA TRP A 31 -61.17 -52.82 -62.94
C TRP A 31 -59.67 -52.62 -63.14
N LEU A 32 -59.06 -53.30 -64.13
CA LEU A 32 -57.65 -53.11 -64.49
C LEU A 32 -57.38 -51.70 -65.00
N ALA A 33 -58.28 -51.11 -65.80
CA ALA A 33 -58.16 -49.73 -66.26
C ALA A 33 -58.26 -48.74 -65.08
N TRP A 34 -59.20 -48.96 -64.15
CA TRP A 34 -59.31 -48.15 -62.93
C TRP A 34 -58.09 -48.29 -62.02
N GLN A 35 -57.57 -49.51 -61.87
CA GLN A 35 -56.36 -49.78 -61.10
C GLN A 35 -55.14 -49.10 -61.75
N ALA A 36 -54.97 -49.25 -63.08
CA ALA A 36 -53.91 -48.58 -63.81
C ALA A 36 -54.01 -47.04 -63.72
N TYR A 37 -55.21 -46.48 -63.75
CA TYR A 37 -55.43 -45.04 -63.58
C TYR A 37 -55.13 -44.56 -62.15
N ARG A 38 -55.49 -45.35 -61.13
CA ARG A 38 -55.24 -45.03 -59.72
C ARG A 38 -53.77 -45.16 -59.34
N ASP A 39 -53.09 -46.14 -59.92
CA ASP A 39 -51.69 -46.48 -59.60
C ASP A 39 -50.69 -45.71 -60.49
N ALA A 40 -51.15 -45.02 -61.54
CA ALA A 40 -50.33 -44.17 -62.40
C ALA A 40 -49.69 -43.00 -61.63
N GLY A 41 -48.38 -42.82 -61.83
CA GLY A 41 -47.64 -41.69 -61.28
C GLY A 41 -48.08 -40.33 -61.86
N VAL A 42 -47.61 -39.25 -61.24
CA VAL A 42 -47.82 -37.88 -61.71
C VAL A 42 -46.56 -37.41 -62.41
N GLU A 43 -46.68 -37.11 -63.70
CA GLU A 43 -45.57 -36.54 -64.46
C GLU A 43 -45.39 -35.04 -64.18
N ILE A 44 -44.15 -34.64 -63.93
CA ILE A 44 -43.72 -33.26 -63.74
C ILE A 44 -42.52 -32.93 -64.64
N GLU A 45 -42.37 -31.66 -64.99
CA GLU A 45 -41.24 -31.11 -65.72
C GLU A 45 -40.37 -30.29 -64.77
N VAL A 46 -39.10 -30.67 -64.60
CA VAL A 46 -38.14 -29.93 -63.78
C VAL A 46 -36.99 -29.45 -64.66
N ARG A 47 -36.81 -28.13 -64.74
CA ARG A 47 -35.71 -27.51 -65.50
C ARG A 47 -34.45 -27.44 -64.63
N PHE A 48 -33.34 -27.97 -65.15
CA PHE A 48 -32.00 -27.88 -64.57
C PHE A 48 -31.07 -27.07 -65.49
N GLU A 49 -30.04 -26.43 -64.92
CA GLU A 49 -29.01 -25.74 -65.72
C GLU A 49 -28.13 -26.70 -66.52
N SER A 50 -27.89 -27.91 -66.02
CA SER A 50 -27.10 -28.95 -66.66
C SER A 50 -27.70 -30.33 -66.43
N GLY A 51 -27.60 -31.20 -67.44
CA GLY A 51 -28.00 -32.61 -67.37
C GLY A 51 -26.93 -33.55 -66.84
N GLU A 52 -25.77 -33.01 -66.46
CA GLU A 52 -24.63 -33.80 -66.00
C GLU A 52 -25.00 -34.70 -64.80
N GLY A 53 -24.91 -36.02 -65.04
CA GLY A 53 -25.18 -37.04 -64.04
C GLY A 53 -26.67 -37.34 -63.80
N ILE A 54 -27.58 -36.76 -64.59
CA ILE A 54 -29.00 -37.16 -64.63
C ILE A 54 -29.18 -38.18 -65.75
N VAL A 55 -29.67 -39.37 -65.42
CA VAL A 55 -29.87 -40.47 -66.38
C VAL A 55 -31.32 -40.93 -66.35
N ALA A 56 -31.93 -40.95 -67.54
CA ALA A 56 -33.29 -41.45 -67.74
C ALA A 56 -33.44 -42.90 -67.22
N ASN A 57 -34.55 -43.18 -66.54
CA ASN A 57 -34.88 -44.43 -65.88
C ASN A 57 -33.88 -44.93 -64.83
N LYS A 58 -32.92 -44.10 -64.39
CA LYS A 58 -31.95 -44.44 -63.34
C LYS A 58 -31.94 -43.43 -62.20
N THR A 59 -31.98 -42.13 -62.49
CA THR A 59 -31.98 -41.09 -61.46
C THR A 59 -33.33 -41.05 -60.74
N GLU A 60 -33.29 -41.21 -59.42
CA GLU A 60 -34.47 -41.18 -58.55
C GLU A 60 -34.66 -39.79 -57.93
N VAL A 61 -35.90 -39.48 -57.56
CA VAL A 61 -36.24 -38.34 -56.71
C VAL A 61 -36.41 -38.83 -55.29
N ILE A 62 -35.65 -38.26 -54.36
CA ILE A 62 -35.62 -38.69 -52.96
C ILE A 62 -36.13 -37.58 -52.05
N TYR A 63 -37.04 -37.93 -51.14
CA TYR A 63 -37.51 -37.06 -50.06
C TYR A 63 -37.17 -37.71 -48.71
N LYS A 64 -36.38 -37.03 -47.87
CA LYS A 64 -35.96 -37.52 -46.54
C LYS A 64 -35.45 -38.98 -46.58
N GLY A 65 -34.66 -39.33 -47.60
CA GLY A 65 -34.09 -40.67 -47.77
C GLY A 65 -35.01 -41.70 -48.43
N MET A 66 -36.26 -41.38 -48.78
CA MET A 66 -37.19 -42.29 -49.45
C MET A 66 -37.37 -41.94 -50.93
N PRO A 67 -37.35 -42.91 -51.86
CA PRO A 67 -37.62 -42.67 -53.28
C PRO A 67 -39.11 -42.34 -53.49
N VAL A 68 -39.37 -41.18 -54.07
CA VAL A 68 -40.71 -40.62 -54.33
C VAL A 68 -40.98 -40.32 -55.80
N GLY A 69 -40.03 -40.59 -56.68
CA GLY A 69 -40.18 -40.46 -58.13
C GLY A 69 -38.96 -40.92 -58.90
N LYS A 70 -39.04 -40.90 -60.23
CA LYS A 70 -37.96 -41.32 -61.13
C LYS A 70 -37.95 -40.48 -62.41
N VAL A 71 -36.76 -40.15 -62.89
CA VAL A 71 -36.60 -39.45 -64.18
C VAL A 71 -36.97 -40.39 -65.32
N LYS A 72 -37.92 -40.00 -66.19
CA LYS A 72 -38.33 -40.74 -67.38
C LYS A 72 -37.54 -40.36 -68.62
N SER A 73 -37.35 -39.07 -68.84
CA SER A 73 -36.66 -38.53 -70.00
C SER A 73 -35.95 -37.22 -69.66
N LEU A 74 -34.95 -36.88 -70.48
CA LEU A 74 -34.19 -35.65 -70.38
C LEU A 74 -34.09 -35.03 -71.78
N VAL A 75 -34.53 -33.79 -71.93
CA VAL A 75 -34.55 -33.09 -73.22
C VAL A 75 -33.83 -31.74 -73.07
N LEU A 76 -33.13 -31.30 -74.12
CA LEU A 76 -32.55 -29.96 -74.16
C LEU A 76 -33.66 -28.91 -74.25
N ASP A 77 -33.56 -27.87 -73.44
CA ASP A 77 -34.52 -26.77 -73.49
C ASP A 77 -34.24 -25.87 -74.70
N ALA A 78 -34.88 -26.18 -75.82
CA ALA A 78 -34.73 -25.46 -77.09
C ALA A 78 -35.56 -24.16 -77.17
N LYS A 79 -36.30 -23.79 -76.11
CA LYS A 79 -37.26 -22.65 -76.13
C LYS A 79 -36.86 -21.47 -75.24
N GLY A 80 -35.72 -21.52 -74.54
CA GLY A 80 -35.26 -20.42 -73.66
C GLY A 80 -33.89 -19.84 -74.04
N ASP A 81 -33.63 -18.59 -73.64
CA ASP A 81 -32.37 -17.85 -73.91
C ASP A 81 -31.11 -18.46 -73.26
N THR A 82 -31.26 -19.46 -72.39
CA THR A 82 -30.17 -20.15 -71.68
C THR A 82 -30.25 -21.66 -71.92
N GLN A 83 -29.18 -22.24 -72.46
CA GLN A 83 -29.05 -23.68 -72.72
C GLN A 83 -29.13 -24.48 -71.40
N GLY A 84 -30.30 -25.05 -71.12
CA GLY A 84 -30.54 -25.93 -69.97
C GLY A 84 -31.15 -27.26 -70.40
N VAL A 85 -31.53 -28.09 -69.43
CA VAL A 85 -32.22 -29.36 -69.69
C VAL A 85 -33.54 -29.44 -68.92
N ILE A 86 -34.56 -30.03 -69.53
CA ILE A 86 -35.84 -30.33 -68.90
C ILE A 86 -35.87 -31.84 -68.63
N ALA A 87 -35.95 -32.20 -67.35
CA ALA A 87 -36.17 -33.57 -66.92
C ALA A 87 -37.66 -33.81 -66.73
N THR A 88 -38.23 -34.77 -67.44
CA THR A 88 -39.58 -35.27 -67.17
C THR A 88 -39.46 -36.35 -66.11
N ILE A 89 -40.13 -36.16 -64.99
CA ILE A 89 -40.05 -37.01 -63.80
C ILE A 89 -41.43 -37.58 -63.51
N GLU A 90 -41.52 -38.90 -63.39
CA GLU A 90 -42.70 -39.57 -62.85
C GLU A 90 -42.60 -39.60 -61.32
N MET A 91 -43.47 -38.86 -60.64
CA MET A 91 -43.59 -38.85 -59.19
C MET A 91 -44.65 -39.85 -58.73
N ASN A 92 -44.47 -40.44 -57.55
CA ASN A 92 -45.49 -41.31 -56.94
C ASN A 92 -46.78 -40.52 -56.75
N LYS A 93 -47.95 -41.16 -56.96
CA LYS A 93 -49.26 -40.52 -56.81
C LYS A 93 -49.47 -39.87 -55.44
N ALA A 94 -48.90 -40.45 -54.38
CA ALA A 94 -48.93 -39.92 -53.02
C ALA A 94 -48.20 -38.57 -52.84
N ALA A 95 -47.28 -38.21 -53.75
CA ALA A 95 -46.57 -36.94 -53.71
C ALA A 95 -47.35 -35.78 -54.34
N GLU A 96 -48.42 -36.05 -55.11
CA GLU A 96 -49.21 -35.04 -55.83
C GLU A 96 -49.71 -33.88 -54.96
N PRO A 97 -50.23 -34.10 -53.73
CA PRO A 97 -50.66 -33.00 -52.87
C PRO A 97 -49.53 -32.05 -52.45
N HIS A 98 -48.28 -32.52 -52.52
CA HIS A 98 -47.08 -31.80 -52.10
C HIS A 98 -46.30 -31.19 -53.27
N LEU A 99 -46.81 -31.28 -54.51
CA LEU A 99 -46.25 -30.65 -55.70
C LEU A 99 -46.85 -29.25 -55.91
N THR A 100 -46.37 -28.28 -55.15
CA THR A 100 -46.86 -26.88 -55.16
C THR A 100 -45.81 -25.94 -55.74
N LYS A 101 -46.18 -24.70 -56.08
CA LYS A 101 -45.23 -23.67 -56.53
C LYS A 101 -44.03 -23.47 -55.58
N GLY A 102 -44.19 -23.73 -54.27
CA GLY A 102 -43.12 -23.67 -53.28
C GLY A 102 -42.23 -24.92 -53.19
N THR A 103 -42.53 -25.99 -53.93
CA THR A 103 -41.74 -27.23 -53.91
C THR A 103 -40.42 -27.03 -54.65
N ARG A 104 -39.33 -27.32 -53.94
CA ARG A 104 -37.96 -27.08 -54.40
C ARG A 104 -37.29 -28.40 -54.75
N PHE A 105 -36.62 -28.43 -55.90
CA PHE A 105 -35.84 -29.57 -56.37
C PHE A 105 -34.38 -29.17 -56.51
N TRP A 106 -33.43 -30.06 -56.21
CA TRP A 106 -32.01 -29.85 -56.51
C TRP A 106 -31.31 -31.18 -56.76
N LEU A 107 -30.24 -31.15 -57.56
CA LEU A 107 -29.44 -32.34 -57.84
C LEU A 107 -28.41 -32.55 -56.73
N VAL A 108 -28.36 -33.76 -56.17
CA VAL A 108 -27.35 -34.17 -55.19
C VAL A 108 -26.26 -34.97 -55.91
N LYS A 109 -25.04 -34.45 -55.83
CA LYS A 109 -23.83 -35.05 -56.40
C LYS A 109 -22.86 -35.42 -55.26
N PRO A 110 -21.99 -36.43 -55.42
CA PRO A 110 -20.93 -36.69 -54.44
C PRO A 110 -20.01 -35.48 -54.38
N SER A 111 -19.66 -35.05 -53.17
CA SER A 111 -18.68 -33.99 -52.96
C SER A 111 -17.55 -34.49 -52.06
N VAL A 112 -16.33 -34.23 -52.51
CA VAL A 112 -15.10 -34.51 -51.76
C VAL A 112 -14.61 -33.19 -51.18
N SER A 113 -14.50 -33.13 -49.86
CA SER A 113 -13.87 -32.02 -49.16
C SER A 113 -12.77 -32.55 -48.26
N LEU A 114 -11.85 -31.67 -47.86
CA LEU A 114 -10.85 -31.98 -46.83
C LEU A 114 -11.49 -32.36 -45.47
N ALA A 115 -12.73 -31.93 -45.23
CA ALA A 115 -13.51 -32.21 -44.02
C ALA A 115 -14.20 -33.58 -44.00
N GLY A 116 -14.23 -34.29 -45.14
CA GLY A 116 -14.93 -35.56 -45.30
C GLY A 116 -15.60 -35.69 -46.66
N ILE A 117 -16.15 -36.88 -46.89
CA ILE A 117 -16.86 -37.25 -48.13
C ILE A 117 -18.35 -37.23 -47.81
N SER A 118 -19.12 -36.36 -48.47
CA SER A 118 -20.58 -36.35 -48.39
C SER A 118 -21.19 -36.89 -49.68
N GLY A 119 -22.33 -37.58 -49.56
CA GLY A 119 -22.95 -38.24 -50.70
C GLY A 119 -22.28 -39.56 -51.09
N LEU A 120 -21.62 -40.27 -50.16
CA LEU A 120 -21.03 -41.60 -50.41
C LEU A 120 -22.06 -42.60 -50.93
N GLU A 121 -23.33 -42.45 -50.55
CA GLU A 121 -24.43 -43.24 -51.11
C GLU A 121 -24.49 -43.13 -52.64
N THR A 122 -24.16 -41.97 -53.20
CA THR A 122 -24.18 -41.73 -54.66
C THR A 122 -23.00 -42.37 -55.40
N LEU A 123 -21.93 -42.80 -54.71
CA LEU A 123 -20.86 -43.60 -55.33
C LEU A 123 -21.36 -44.99 -55.73
N VAL A 124 -22.36 -45.53 -55.01
CA VAL A 124 -22.96 -46.84 -55.31
C VAL A 124 -24.26 -46.69 -56.11
N SER A 125 -25.13 -45.73 -55.75
CA SER A 125 -26.46 -45.56 -56.39
C SER A 125 -26.51 -44.55 -57.54
N GLY A 126 -25.50 -43.69 -57.70
CA GLY A 126 -25.48 -42.57 -58.65
C GLY A 126 -26.13 -41.29 -58.10
N ASN A 127 -26.04 -40.19 -58.85
CA ASN A 127 -26.67 -38.91 -58.46
C ASN A 127 -28.19 -39.06 -58.39
N TYR A 128 -28.82 -38.36 -57.44
CA TYR A 128 -30.27 -38.33 -57.26
C TYR A 128 -30.78 -36.88 -57.14
N ILE A 129 -32.07 -36.68 -57.36
CA ILE A 129 -32.71 -35.36 -57.21
C ILE A 129 -33.37 -35.33 -55.83
N ALA A 130 -33.00 -34.40 -54.98
CA ALA A 130 -33.70 -34.18 -53.72
C ALA A 130 -34.87 -33.22 -53.91
N VAL A 131 -35.95 -33.44 -53.14
CA VAL A 131 -37.13 -32.58 -53.13
C VAL A 131 -37.44 -32.06 -51.73
N SER A 132 -37.92 -30.82 -51.62
CA SER A 132 -38.46 -30.24 -50.39
C SER A 132 -39.83 -29.63 -50.70
N PRO A 133 -40.93 -30.17 -50.15
CA PRO A 133 -42.26 -29.59 -50.28
C PRO A 133 -42.32 -28.16 -49.73
N GLY A 134 -43.12 -27.31 -50.35
CA GLY A 134 -43.43 -25.96 -49.87
C GLY A 134 -44.92 -25.65 -49.95
N GLU A 135 -45.28 -24.44 -49.58
CA GLU A 135 -46.65 -23.94 -49.68
C GLU A 135 -46.92 -23.33 -51.07
N GLY A 136 -48.20 -23.24 -51.44
CA GLY A 136 -48.65 -22.58 -52.67
C GLY A 136 -49.58 -23.43 -53.54
N GLU A 137 -49.91 -22.91 -54.72
CA GLU A 137 -50.79 -23.58 -55.69
C GLU A 137 -50.12 -24.80 -56.31
N ARG A 138 -50.90 -25.83 -56.67
CA ARG A 138 -50.38 -27.02 -57.35
C ARG A 138 -49.81 -26.68 -58.71
N THR A 139 -48.62 -27.20 -59.01
CA THR A 139 -47.96 -27.04 -60.32
C THR A 139 -47.28 -28.34 -60.73
N LYS A 140 -47.09 -28.52 -62.04
CA LYS A 140 -46.32 -29.63 -62.62
C LYS A 140 -45.00 -29.16 -63.24
N ARG A 141 -44.73 -27.86 -63.23
CA ARG A 141 -43.51 -27.27 -63.79
C ARG A 141 -42.69 -26.62 -62.70
N PHE A 142 -41.41 -26.96 -62.65
CA PHE A 142 -40.47 -26.53 -61.61
C PHE A 142 -39.13 -26.11 -62.21
N VAL A 143 -38.43 -25.26 -61.47
CA VAL A 143 -37.03 -24.89 -61.75
C VAL A 143 -36.19 -25.40 -60.58
N ALA A 144 -35.15 -26.18 -60.88
CA ALA A 144 -34.27 -26.71 -59.87
C ALA A 144 -33.33 -25.63 -59.31
N LEU A 145 -33.05 -25.73 -58.00
CA LEU A 145 -32.08 -24.88 -57.32
C LEU A 145 -30.65 -25.32 -57.66
N LYS A 146 -29.75 -24.33 -57.79
CA LYS A 146 -28.31 -24.56 -58.05
C LYS A 146 -27.59 -25.30 -56.93
N VAL A 147 -27.98 -25.00 -55.69
CA VAL A 147 -27.37 -25.51 -54.46
C VAL A 147 -28.48 -25.93 -53.53
N ALA A 148 -28.22 -26.96 -52.71
CA ALA A 148 -29.13 -27.36 -51.65
C ALA A 148 -29.51 -26.13 -50.78
N PRO A 149 -30.81 -25.94 -50.50
CA PRO A 149 -31.27 -24.84 -49.66
C PRO A 149 -30.64 -24.98 -48.26
N PRO A 150 -30.33 -23.86 -47.59
CA PRO A 150 -29.82 -23.91 -46.22
C PRO A 150 -30.84 -24.62 -45.32
N LEU A 151 -30.34 -25.37 -44.33
CA LEU A 151 -31.16 -25.99 -43.29
C LEU A 151 -32.08 -24.93 -42.67
N SER A 152 -33.36 -25.26 -42.55
CA SER A 152 -34.37 -24.37 -41.97
C SER A 152 -33.95 -23.93 -40.56
N ASP A 153 -34.22 -22.67 -40.20
CA ASP A 153 -34.05 -22.17 -38.83
C ASP A 153 -35.09 -22.80 -37.86
N SER A 154 -36.04 -23.58 -38.38
CA SER A 154 -37.03 -24.34 -37.61
C SER A 154 -36.52 -25.65 -37.02
N GLU A 155 -35.25 -26.03 -37.26
CA GLU A 155 -34.64 -27.20 -36.64
C GLU A 155 -34.42 -26.93 -35.14
N PRO A 156 -34.95 -27.77 -34.22
CA PRO A 156 -34.71 -27.61 -32.79
C PRO A 156 -33.22 -27.59 -32.48
N GLY A 157 -32.76 -26.57 -31.75
CA GLY A 157 -31.36 -26.40 -31.35
C GLY A 157 -30.97 -24.94 -31.18
N LEU A 158 -29.70 -24.68 -30.91
CA LEU A 158 -29.18 -23.32 -30.71
C LEU A 158 -28.51 -22.83 -31.99
N HIS A 159 -29.06 -21.78 -32.58
CA HIS A 159 -28.52 -21.14 -33.78
C HIS A 159 -27.84 -19.84 -33.36
N LEU A 160 -26.55 -19.68 -33.72
CA LEU A 160 -25.75 -18.51 -33.32
C LEU A 160 -25.12 -17.88 -34.56
N THR A 161 -24.83 -16.58 -34.46
CA THR A 161 -24.04 -15.85 -35.44
C THR A 161 -22.66 -15.57 -34.86
N LEU A 162 -21.61 -15.98 -35.56
CA LEU A 162 -20.22 -15.67 -35.22
C LEU A 162 -19.68 -14.63 -36.19
N LYS A 163 -18.93 -13.65 -35.70
CA LYS A 163 -18.23 -12.64 -36.52
C LYS A 163 -16.73 -12.93 -36.55
N ALA A 164 -16.18 -13.05 -37.74
CA ALA A 164 -14.76 -13.27 -37.97
C ALA A 164 -14.18 -12.18 -38.88
N ASP A 165 -12.89 -11.86 -38.72
CA ASP A 165 -12.20 -10.90 -39.61
C ASP A 165 -12.01 -11.50 -41.04
N ARG A 166 -12.01 -12.84 -41.16
CA ARG A 166 -11.93 -13.60 -42.42
C ARG A 166 -12.57 -14.99 -42.25
N LEU A 167 -12.98 -15.63 -43.35
CA LEU A 167 -13.61 -16.96 -43.33
C LEU A 167 -12.64 -18.09 -42.94
N GLY A 168 -11.37 -17.99 -43.35
CA GLY A 168 -10.37 -19.03 -43.13
C GLY A 168 -10.67 -20.32 -43.91
N SER A 169 -10.48 -21.47 -43.27
CA SER A 169 -10.72 -22.82 -43.81
C SER A 169 -12.15 -23.33 -43.57
N LEU A 170 -13.04 -22.49 -43.06
CA LEU A 170 -14.40 -22.88 -42.70
C LEU A 170 -15.27 -23.03 -43.95
N ASN A 171 -16.00 -24.12 -44.01
CA ASN A 171 -16.95 -24.44 -45.07
C ASN A 171 -18.34 -24.70 -44.49
N ARG A 172 -19.33 -24.83 -45.38
CA ARG A 172 -20.64 -25.36 -44.98
C ARG A 172 -20.44 -26.77 -44.43
N ASP A 173 -21.15 -27.09 -43.34
CA ASP A 173 -21.03 -28.34 -42.60
C ASP A 173 -19.69 -28.57 -41.87
N SER A 174 -18.81 -27.55 -41.80
CA SER A 174 -17.64 -27.62 -40.92
C SER A 174 -18.07 -27.91 -39.47
N PRO A 175 -17.43 -28.88 -38.79
CA PRO A 175 -17.83 -29.29 -37.45
C PRO A 175 -17.58 -28.19 -36.41
N VAL A 176 -18.46 -28.14 -35.41
CA VAL A 176 -18.28 -27.33 -34.20
C VAL A 176 -17.98 -28.26 -33.03
N PHE A 177 -16.87 -28.03 -32.34
CA PHE A 177 -16.34 -28.86 -31.27
C PHE A 177 -16.45 -28.19 -29.91
N TYR A 178 -16.76 -29.00 -28.90
CA TYR A 178 -16.56 -28.68 -27.50
C TYR A 178 -15.74 -29.78 -26.85
N LYS A 179 -14.59 -29.44 -26.26
CA LYS A 179 -13.64 -30.43 -25.71
C LYS A 179 -13.35 -31.60 -26.67
N GLN A 180 -13.12 -31.30 -27.95
CA GLN A 180 -12.87 -32.26 -29.04
C GLN A 180 -14.06 -33.16 -29.42
N ILE A 181 -15.24 -32.96 -28.84
CA ILE A 181 -16.48 -33.66 -29.20
C ILE A 181 -17.26 -32.78 -30.18
N GLN A 182 -17.70 -33.35 -31.32
CA GLN A 182 -18.55 -32.62 -32.25
C GLN A 182 -19.94 -32.43 -31.63
N VAL A 183 -20.36 -31.18 -31.52
CA VAL A 183 -21.61 -30.77 -30.88
C VAL A 183 -22.50 -29.93 -31.82
N GLY A 184 -22.03 -29.67 -33.03
CA GLY A 184 -22.71 -28.82 -33.99
C GLY A 184 -21.99 -28.72 -35.33
N ARG A 185 -22.45 -27.80 -36.17
CA ARG A 185 -21.93 -27.56 -37.52
C ARG A 185 -22.19 -26.13 -38.02
N VAL A 186 -21.41 -25.68 -39.00
CA VAL A 186 -21.61 -24.42 -39.72
C VAL A 186 -22.78 -24.56 -40.70
N LYS A 187 -23.83 -23.74 -40.57
CA LYS A 187 -24.99 -23.71 -41.49
C LYS A 187 -24.68 -22.96 -42.78
N SER A 188 -24.09 -21.77 -42.64
CA SER A 188 -23.81 -20.85 -43.75
C SER A 188 -22.85 -19.76 -43.31
N TYR A 189 -22.28 -19.04 -44.28
CA TYR A 189 -21.49 -17.84 -44.03
C TYR A 189 -21.79 -16.81 -45.10
N ARG A 190 -21.63 -15.53 -44.76
CA ARG A 190 -21.80 -14.39 -45.67
C ARG A 190 -20.86 -13.27 -45.26
N LEU A 191 -20.49 -12.41 -46.21
CA LEU A 191 -19.84 -11.14 -45.90
C LEU A 191 -20.88 -10.19 -45.25
N SER A 192 -20.49 -9.44 -44.22
CA SER A 192 -21.33 -8.43 -43.59
C SER A 192 -21.65 -7.29 -44.57
N GLU A 193 -22.72 -6.53 -44.31
CA GLU A 193 -23.17 -5.44 -45.21
C GLU A 193 -22.12 -4.34 -45.39
N ASP A 194 -21.33 -4.07 -44.34
CA ASP A 194 -20.22 -3.11 -44.33
C ASP A 194 -18.91 -3.69 -44.90
N GLN A 195 -18.93 -4.94 -45.36
CA GLN A 195 -17.79 -5.68 -45.93
C GLN A 195 -16.57 -5.82 -45.00
N SER A 196 -16.71 -5.50 -43.70
CA SER A 196 -15.60 -5.49 -42.74
C SER A 196 -15.38 -6.86 -42.07
N THR A 197 -16.41 -7.69 -42.00
CA THR A 197 -16.39 -8.98 -41.28
C THR A 197 -17.15 -10.08 -42.02
N VAL A 198 -16.85 -11.33 -41.71
CA VAL A 198 -17.60 -12.50 -42.18
C VAL A 198 -18.51 -12.96 -41.06
N GLU A 199 -19.81 -13.05 -41.36
CA GLU A 199 -20.80 -13.64 -40.48
C GLU A 199 -20.96 -15.12 -40.77
N VAL A 200 -20.63 -15.95 -39.79
CA VAL A 200 -20.73 -17.42 -39.84
C VAL A 200 -21.90 -17.86 -38.97
N LYS A 201 -22.95 -18.41 -39.58
CA LYS A 201 -24.08 -18.99 -38.85
C LYS A 201 -23.76 -20.42 -38.45
N VAL A 202 -23.83 -20.72 -37.16
CA VAL A 202 -23.57 -22.05 -36.61
C VAL A 202 -24.82 -22.63 -35.94
N PHE A 203 -24.95 -23.95 -36.02
CA PHE A 203 -25.97 -24.73 -35.35
C PHE A 203 -25.32 -25.62 -34.30
N ILE A 204 -25.82 -25.57 -33.07
CA ILE A 204 -25.46 -26.46 -31.96
C ILE A 204 -26.67 -27.31 -31.62
N GLU A 205 -26.46 -28.61 -31.46
CA GLU A 205 -27.56 -29.54 -31.19
C GLU A 205 -28.24 -29.24 -29.83
N PRO A 206 -29.55 -29.55 -29.68
CA PRO A 206 -30.30 -29.27 -28.46
C PRO A 206 -29.65 -29.78 -27.16
N ALA A 207 -29.04 -30.97 -27.21
CA ALA A 207 -28.39 -31.60 -26.06
C ALA A 207 -27.18 -30.78 -25.55
N TYR A 208 -26.57 -29.97 -26.41
CA TYR A 208 -25.37 -29.20 -26.14
C TYR A 208 -25.61 -27.69 -26.07
N ALA A 209 -26.83 -27.22 -26.32
CA ALA A 209 -27.18 -25.79 -26.31
C ALA A 209 -26.80 -25.09 -24.99
N SER A 210 -26.91 -25.79 -23.86
CA SER A 210 -26.57 -25.26 -22.52
C SER A 210 -25.07 -25.08 -22.27
N LEU A 211 -24.21 -25.62 -23.13
CA LEU A 211 -22.75 -25.46 -23.05
C LEU A 211 -22.30 -24.08 -23.50
N VAL A 212 -23.08 -23.43 -24.37
CA VAL A 212 -22.83 -22.07 -24.82
C VAL A 212 -23.43 -21.08 -23.83
N ARG A 213 -22.57 -20.25 -23.25
CA ARG A 213 -22.89 -19.23 -22.25
C ARG A 213 -22.48 -17.86 -22.77
N LYS A 214 -22.94 -16.80 -22.08
CA LYS A 214 -22.64 -15.41 -22.46
C LYS A 214 -21.15 -15.13 -22.69
N HIS A 215 -20.24 -15.77 -21.95
CA HIS A 215 -18.80 -15.55 -22.06
C HIS A 215 -18.05 -16.68 -22.78
N THR A 216 -18.75 -17.51 -23.55
CA THR A 216 -18.12 -18.52 -24.41
C THR A 216 -17.25 -17.84 -25.46
N ARG A 217 -16.04 -18.36 -25.67
CA ARG A 217 -15.14 -17.92 -26.74
C ARG A 217 -15.09 -19.00 -27.82
N PHE A 218 -15.25 -18.59 -29.08
CA PHE A 218 -15.17 -19.45 -30.25
C PHE A 218 -13.87 -19.16 -31.00
N TRP A 219 -13.10 -20.17 -31.39
CA TRP A 219 -11.93 -20.01 -32.25
C TRP A 219 -11.98 -20.97 -33.41
N ASN A 220 -11.29 -20.60 -34.48
CA ASN A 220 -11.02 -21.52 -35.57
C ASN A 220 -10.01 -22.58 -35.07
N ALA A 221 -10.41 -23.84 -35.10
CA ALA A 221 -9.59 -24.98 -34.69
C ALA A 221 -8.74 -25.54 -35.84
N SER A 222 -8.69 -24.83 -36.97
CA SER A 222 -7.98 -25.24 -38.17
C SER A 222 -6.65 -24.49 -38.31
N GLY A 223 -5.58 -25.21 -38.61
CA GLY A 223 -4.26 -24.63 -38.92
C GLY A 223 -3.15 -25.12 -37.99
N VAL A 224 -1.92 -24.88 -38.42
CA VAL A 224 -0.70 -25.10 -37.63
C VAL A 224 -0.19 -23.72 -37.18
N SER A 225 -0.23 -23.43 -35.89
CA SER A 225 0.46 -22.24 -35.33
C SER A 225 1.91 -22.59 -35.03
N ILE A 226 2.85 -21.88 -35.67
CA ILE A 226 4.28 -21.97 -35.39
C ILE A 226 4.70 -20.65 -34.76
N ASP A 227 4.88 -20.65 -33.44
CA ASP A 227 5.48 -19.53 -32.74
C ASP A 227 7.00 -19.61 -32.84
N ALA A 228 7.57 -18.82 -33.75
CA ALA A 228 9.01 -18.61 -33.86
C ALA A 228 9.39 -17.35 -33.05
N SER A 229 9.99 -17.55 -31.88
CA SER A 229 10.55 -16.46 -31.06
C SER A 229 12.07 -16.53 -31.04
N LEU A 230 12.74 -15.42 -30.72
CA LEU A 230 14.19 -15.39 -30.49
C LEU A 230 14.63 -16.32 -29.33
N SER A 231 13.69 -16.83 -28.53
CA SER A 231 13.90 -17.75 -27.42
C SER A 231 13.69 -19.23 -27.79
N GLY A 232 13.34 -19.53 -29.05
CA GLY A 232 13.09 -20.90 -29.55
C GLY A 232 11.79 -21.02 -30.35
N VAL A 233 11.60 -22.19 -30.96
CA VAL A 233 10.41 -22.56 -31.74
C VAL A 233 9.49 -23.40 -30.86
N LYS A 234 8.26 -22.93 -30.61
CA LYS A 234 7.23 -23.69 -29.89
C LYS A 234 6.21 -24.18 -30.90
N VAL A 235 6.16 -25.50 -31.11
CA VAL A 235 5.16 -26.14 -31.98
C VAL A 235 4.06 -26.71 -31.09
N ARG A 236 2.85 -26.18 -31.19
CA ARG A 236 1.66 -26.74 -30.56
C ARG A 236 0.83 -27.43 -31.63
N SER A 237 0.85 -28.77 -31.63
CA SER A 237 -0.07 -29.56 -32.45
C SER A 237 -1.32 -29.82 -31.62
N GLU A 238 -2.38 -29.03 -31.82
CA GLU A 238 -3.71 -29.51 -31.45
C GLU A 238 -4.10 -30.70 -32.35
N SER A 239 -5.09 -31.49 -31.91
CA SER A 239 -5.43 -32.83 -32.40
C SER A 239 -5.19 -33.06 -33.91
N LEU A 240 -4.52 -34.15 -34.26
CA LEU A 240 -4.22 -34.53 -35.66
C LEU A 240 -5.48 -34.61 -36.54
N SER A 241 -6.66 -34.82 -35.94
CA SER A 241 -7.96 -34.84 -36.64
C SER A 241 -8.47 -33.44 -37.05
N SER A 242 -8.15 -32.37 -36.31
CA SER A 242 -8.58 -30.99 -36.62
C SER A 242 -7.71 -30.29 -37.67
N ILE A 243 -6.47 -30.78 -37.88
CA ILE A 243 -5.53 -30.25 -38.88
C ILE A 243 -6.03 -30.45 -40.31
N VAL A 244 -6.78 -31.53 -40.58
CA VAL A 244 -7.18 -31.94 -41.94
C VAL A 244 -8.56 -31.42 -42.33
N ALA A 245 -9.54 -31.45 -41.42
CA ALA A 245 -10.94 -31.14 -41.75
C ALA A 245 -11.32 -29.67 -41.60
N GLY A 246 -10.63 -28.95 -40.71
CA GLY A 246 -11.02 -27.63 -40.26
C GLY A 246 -12.35 -27.60 -39.50
N GLY A 247 -12.50 -26.63 -38.58
CA GLY A 247 -13.67 -26.55 -37.71
C GLY A 247 -13.63 -25.38 -36.75
N ILE A 248 -14.67 -25.26 -35.92
CA ILE A 248 -14.78 -24.24 -34.88
C ILE A 248 -14.75 -24.94 -33.54
N ALA A 249 -13.93 -24.50 -32.60
CA ALA A 249 -13.98 -24.97 -31.23
C ALA A 249 -14.44 -23.85 -30.30
N PHE A 250 -15.04 -24.21 -29.18
CA PHE A 250 -15.40 -23.24 -28.16
C PHE A 250 -15.18 -23.75 -26.74
N ALA A 251 -14.98 -22.81 -25.84
CA ALA A 251 -14.99 -23.06 -24.40
C ALA A 251 -15.48 -21.83 -23.64
N THR A 252 -16.10 -22.08 -22.49
CA THR A 252 -16.34 -21.04 -21.50
C THR A 252 -15.14 -21.01 -20.54
N PRO A 253 -14.48 -19.86 -20.34
CA PRO A 253 -13.31 -19.77 -19.48
C PRO A 253 -13.59 -20.29 -18.05
N GLU A 254 -12.66 -21.05 -17.48
CA GLU A 254 -12.85 -21.75 -16.19
C GLU A 254 -13.12 -20.80 -15.01
N TYR A 255 -12.71 -19.53 -15.09
CA TYR A 255 -12.96 -18.52 -14.08
C TYR A 255 -14.37 -17.90 -14.14
N ARG A 256 -15.19 -18.25 -15.15
CA ARG A 256 -16.60 -17.81 -15.29
C ARG A 256 -17.58 -18.99 -15.29
N LYS A 257 -17.50 -19.87 -14.28
CA LYS A 257 -18.43 -21.01 -14.12
C LYS A 257 -19.88 -20.59 -13.91
N ASP A 258 -20.10 -19.38 -13.42
CA ASP A 258 -21.38 -18.73 -13.17
C ASP A 258 -21.91 -17.93 -14.38
N SER A 259 -21.26 -18.02 -15.55
CA SER A 259 -21.70 -17.28 -16.74
C SER A 259 -23.17 -17.59 -17.07
N PRO A 260 -24.04 -16.58 -17.25
CA PRO A 260 -25.45 -16.81 -17.56
C PRO A 260 -25.62 -17.48 -18.94
N PRO A 261 -26.79 -18.10 -19.20
CA PRO A 261 -27.15 -18.58 -20.53
C PRO A 261 -26.96 -17.49 -21.58
N THR A 262 -26.51 -17.85 -22.77
CA THR A 262 -26.39 -16.87 -23.86
C THR A 262 -27.75 -16.46 -24.40
N ASP A 263 -27.84 -15.22 -24.86
CA ASP A 263 -28.89 -14.79 -25.77
C ASP A 263 -28.49 -15.21 -27.20
N PRO A 264 -29.27 -16.04 -27.91
CA PRO A 264 -28.97 -16.49 -29.27
C PRO A 264 -28.93 -15.36 -30.32
N SER A 265 -29.55 -14.21 -30.04
CA SER A 265 -29.61 -13.07 -30.96
C SER A 265 -28.32 -12.26 -31.01
N LEU A 266 -27.46 -12.38 -29.99
CA LEU A 266 -26.22 -11.62 -29.89
C LEU A 266 -25.08 -12.35 -30.63
N PRO A 267 -24.31 -11.64 -31.48
CA PRO A 267 -23.21 -12.26 -32.19
C PRO A 267 -22.01 -12.53 -31.26
N PHE A 268 -21.34 -13.66 -31.45
CA PHE A 268 -20.05 -13.98 -30.81
C PHE A 268 -18.89 -13.63 -31.73
N ARG A 269 -17.70 -13.37 -31.17
CA ARG A 269 -16.47 -13.27 -31.96
C ARG A 269 -15.90 -14.68 -32.22
N LEU A 270 -15.48 -14.92 -33.46
CA LEU A 270 -14.68 -16.07 -33.85
C LEU A 270 -13.22 -15.64 -33.95
N TYR A 271 -12.39 -16.11 -33.01
CA TYR A 271 -10.95 -15.85 -32.98
C TYR A 271 -10.20 -16.69 -34.02
N GLU A 272 -9.04 -16.21 -34.45
CA GLU A 272 -8.25 -16.87 -35.50
C GLU A 272 -7.71 -18.24 -35.07
N ASP A 273 -7.40 -18.42 -33.79
CA ASP A 273 -6.91 -19.67 -33.21
C ASP A 273 -7.17 -19.70 -31.69
N PHE A 274 -6.79 -20.81 -31.05
CA PHE A 274 -6.91 -20.99 -29.60
C PHE A 274 -6.15 -19.92 -28.82
N ASP A 275 -4.94 -19.58 -29.26
CA ASP A 275 -4.08 -18.61 -28.56
C ASP A 275 -4.63 -17.19 -28.65
N ALA A 276 -5.29 -16.81 -29.74
CA ALA A 276 -6.02 -15.56 -29.92
C ALA A 276 -7.33 -15.53 -29.11
N ALA A 277 -8.02 -16.66 -28.97
CA ALA A 277 -9.14 -16.79 -28.05
C ALA A 277 -8.72 -16.75 -26.59
N GLN A 278 -7.52 -17.21 -26.26
CA GLN A 278 -6.90 -17.02 -24.95
C GLN A 278 -6.22 -15.67 -24.79
N ALA A 279 -5.94 -14.96 -25.89
CA ALA A 279 -5.16 -13.74 -25.86
C ALA A 279 -5.82 -12.75 -24.92
N GLY A 280 -4.97 -12.21 -24.05
CA GLY A 280 -5.37 -11.23 -23.07
C GLY A 280 -6.03 -10.01 -23.69
N ILE A 281 -6.71 -9.26 -22.84
CA ILE A 281 -7.38 -8.02 -23.18
C ILE A 281 -6.33 -7.00 -23.60
N ARG A 282 -6.48 -6.48 -24.83
CA ARG A 282 -5.61 -5.42 -25.33
C ARG A 282 -6.01 -4.08 -24.72
N VAL A 283 -5.02 -3.39 -24.17
CA VAL A 283 -5.19 -2.08 -23.53
C VAL A 283 -4.09 -1.16 -24.02
N LYS A 284 -4.43 0.06 -24.40
CA LYS A 284 -3.43 1.10 -24.70
C LYS A 284 -3.19 1.94 -23.46
N VAL A 285 -1.93 2.19 -23.13
CA VAL A 285 -1.55 3.02 -22.00
C VAL A 285 -0.54 4.05 -22.48
N LYS A 286 -0.86 5.34 -22.31
CA LYS A 286 0.07 6.43 -22.55
C LYS A 286 1.01 6.56 -21.36
N LEU A 287 2.30 6.40 -21.59
CA LEU A 287 3.37 6.45 -20.59
C LEU A 287 4.16 7.75 -20.73
N SER A 288 4.40 8.45 -19.63
CA SER A 288 5.34 9.58 -19.56
C SER A 288 6.76 9.13 -19.18
N ASP A 289 6.89 8.05 -18.42
CA ASP A 289 8.15 7.36 -18.14
C ASP A 289 8.11 5.98 -18.81
N TYR A 290 8.99 5.74 -19.78
CA TYR A 290 9.04 4.50 -20.58
C TYR A 290 10.45 3.92 -20.66
N GLU A 291 11.38 4.45 -19.88
CA GLU A 291 12.78 4.03 -19.89
C GLU A 291 12.92 2.58 -19.39
N GLY A 292 13.72 1.78 -20.10
CA GLY A 292 13.98 0.38 -19.76
C GLY A 292 12.79 -0.58 -19.99
N LEU A 293 11.69 -0.12 -20.57
CA LEU A 293 10.58 -0.99 -20.98
C LEU A 293 10.88 -1.66 -22.32
N GLN A 294 10.54 -2.95 -22.44
CA GLN A 294 10.80 -3.76 -23.61
C GLN A 294 9.55 -4.54 -24.03
N ALA A 295 9.14 -4.37 -25.29
CA ALA A 295 8.09 -5.15 -25.91
C ALA A 295 8.36 -6.67 -25.79
N GLY A 296 7.35 -7.44 -25.42
CA GLY A 296 7.41 -8.88 -25.19
C GLY A 296 8.05 -9.32 -23.88
N ARG A 297 8.73 -8.42 -23.14
CA ARG A 297 9.47 -8.77 -21.91
C ARG A 297 8.91 -8.09 -20.67
N THR A 298 8.54 -6.82 -20.75
CA THR A 298 8.04 -6.06 -19.59
C THR A 298 6.69 -6.63 -19.14
N PRO A 299 6.60 -7.15 -17.89
CA PRO A 299 5.35 -7.67 -17.37
C PRO A 299 4.44 -6.53 -16.86
N VAL A 300 3.14 -6.80 -16.83
CA VAL A 300 2.18 -5.98 -16.09
C VAL A 300 1.84 -6.69 -14.78
N MET A 301 2.01 -6.00 -13.65
CA MET A 301 1.99 -6.61 -12.32
C MET A 301 0.91 -5.99 -11.44
N TYR A 302 0.20 -6.83 -10.69
CA TYR A 302 -0.70 -6.44 -9.62
C TYR A 302 -0.32 -7.19 -8.35
N LYS A 303 0.08 -6.45 -7.30
CA LYS A 303 0.46 -7.03 -5.99
C LYS A 303 1.48 -8.19 -6.10
N GLY A 304 2.49 -8.06 -6.97
CA GLY A 304 3.52 -9.08 -7.20
C GLY A 304 3.12 -10.23 -8.14
N ILE A 305 1.87 -10.25 -8.61
CA ILE A 305 1.36 -11.26 -9.56
C ILE A 305 1.39 -10.66 -10.96
N GLN A 306 1.93 -11.40 -11.93
CA GLN A 306 1.87 -11.01 -13.33
C GLN A 306 0.46 -11.19 -13.87
N VAL A 307 -0.16 -10.08 -14.28
CA VAL A 307 -1.50 -10.03 -14.84
C VAL A 307 -1.49 -9.59 -16.30
N GLY A 308 -0.33 -9.47 -16.92
CA GLY A 308 -0.21 -9.12 -18.33
C GLY A 308 1.23 -8.92 -18.80
N SER A 309 1.38 -8.39 -20.01
CA SER A 309 2.67 -8.07 -20.63
C SER A 309 2.54 -6.92 -21.61
N LEU A 310 3.63 -6.17 -21.79
CA LEU A 310 3.79 -5.18 -22.86
C LEU A 310 4.00 -5.88 -24.20
N LYS A 311 3.16 -5.64 -25.19
CA LYS A 311 3.29 -6.20 -26.56
C LYS A 311 4.01 -5.29 -27.51
N ALA A 312 3.69 -3.99 -27.49
CA ALA A 312 4.34 -3.00 -28.33
C ALA A 312 4.51 -1.69 -27.56
N LEU A 313 5.56 -0.96 -27.89
CA LEU A 313 5.83 0.36 -27.35
C LEU A 313 6.18 1.27 -28.52
N LYS A 314 5.38 2.32 -28.73
CA LYS A 314 5.59 3.31 -29.79
C LYS A 314 5.80 4.68 -29.14
N MET A 315 6.93 5.31 -29.42
CA MET A 315 7.18 6.68 -28.97
C MET A 315 6.32 7.64 -29.80
N GLU A 316 5.75 8.65 -29.14
CA GLU A 316 5.07 9.76 -29.82
C GLU A 316 6.10 10.73 -30.40
N ASP A 317 5.71 11.50 -31.43
CA ASP A 317 6.60 12.42 -32.16
C ASP A 317 7.28 13.45 -31.25
N ASN A 318 6.63 13.82 -30.13
CA ASN A 318 7.16 14.79 -29.17
C ASN A 318 8.22 14.22 -28.22
N LEU A 319 8.52 12.92 -28.28
CA LEU A 319 9.44 12.17 -27.41
C LEU A 319 9.14 12.22 -25.89
N ALA A 320 8.11 12.96 -25.48
CA ALA A 320 7.72 13.16 -24.09
C ALA A 320 6.81 12.04 -23.56
N SER A 321 6.20 11.25 -24.46
CA SER A 321 5.37 10.12 -24.10
C SER A 321 5.50 8.96 -25.09
N ALA A 322 5.15 7.76 -24.63
CA ALA A 322 5.04 6.58 -25.48
C ALA A 322 3.67 5.93 -25.30
N SER A 323 3.09 5.46 -26.41
CA SER A 323 1.90 4.61 -26.40
C SER A 323 2.34 3.14 -26.23
N ALA A 324 2.01 2.56 -25.09
CA ALA A 324 2.23 1.16 -24.77
C ALA A 324 0.97 0.32 -25.04
N GLU A 325 1.10 -0.71 -25.88
CA GLU A 325 0.05 -1.70 -26.10
C GLU A 325 0.29 -2.88 -25.15
N LEU A 326 -0.58 -3.03 -24.15
CA LEU A 326 -0.55 -4.10 -23.15
C LEU A 326 -1.51 -5.22 -23.53
N THR A 327 -1.17 -6.44 -23.15
CA THR A 327 -2.07 -7.61 -23.17
C THR A 327 -2.22 -8.11 -21.75
N LEU A 328 -3.44 -8.01 -21.20
CA LEU A 328 -3.76 -8.32 -19.82
C LEU A 328 -4.58 -9.59 -19.71
N ASP A 329 -4.43 -10.33 -18.61
CA ASP A 329 -5.21 -11.54 -18.36
C ASP A 329 -6.73 -11.24 -18.47
N PRO A 330 -7.51 -12.07 -19.17
CA PRO A 330 -8.97 -11.92 -19.25
C PRO A 330 -9.70 -11.75 -17.90
N LEU A 331 -9.12 -12.25 -16.80
CA LEU A 331 -9.64 -12.07 -15.44
C LEU A 331 -9.64 -10.61 -14.97
N THR A 332 -8.87 -9.74 -15.64
CA THR A 332 -8.81 -8.31 -15.35
C THR A 332 -9.96 -7.50 -15.98
N GLU A 333 -10.75 -8.09 -16.89
CA GLU A 333 -11.73 -7.37 -17.73
C GLU A 333 -12.67 -6.45 -16.96
N ASP A 334 -13.29 -7.00 -15.91
CA ASP A 334 -14.30 -6.32 -15.12
C ASP A 334 -13.70 -5.19 -14.25
N TYR A 335 -12.37 -5.11 -14.18
CA TYR A 335 -11.62 -4.08 -13.48
C TYR A 335 -10.84 -3.15 -14.41
N LEU A 336 -10.95 -3.31 -15.73
CA LEU A 336 -10.43 -2.37 -16.73
C LEU A 336 -11.53 -1.36 -17.05
N VAL A 337 -11.67 -0.40 -16.15
CA VAL A 337 -12.77 0.56 -16.08
C VAL A 337 -12.21 1.93 -15.73
N ASP A 338 -13.06 2.95 -15.81
CA ASP A 338 -12.74 4.27 -15.29
C ASP A 338 -12.25 4.19 -13.82
N GLY A 339 -11.14 4.86 -13.52
CA GLY A 339 -10.43 4.79 -12.24
C GLY A 339 -9.31 3.76 -12.15
N THR A 340 -9.15 2.87 -13.15
CA THR A 340 -7.98 1.99 -13.25
C THR A 340 -6.72 2.80 -13.54
N GLN A 341 -5.62 2.47 -12.86
CA GLN A 341 -4.39 3.25 -12.91
C GLN A 341 -3.20 2.38 -13.23
N PHE A 342 -2.32 2.89 -14.07
CA PHE A 342 -1.04 2.27 -14.43
C PHE A 342 0.11 3.19 -14.00
N TRP A 343 1.26 2.62 -13.65
CA TRP A 343 2.51 3.37 -13.45
C TRP A 343 3.71 2.44 -13.68
N VAL A 344 4.85 3.00 -14.02
CA VAL A 344 6.09 2.23 -14.16
C VAL A 344 6.76 2.08 -12.81
N VAL A 345 7.27 0.87 -12.53
CA VAL A 345 8.10 0.59 -11.37
C VAL A 345 9.51 0.25 -11.86
N LYS A 346 10.47 1.06 -11.41
CA LYS A 346 11.91 0.87 -11.62
C LYS A 346 12.51 0.24 -10.35
N PRO A 347 13.51 -0.66 -10.48
CA PRO A 347 14.23 -1.17 -9.31
C PRO A 347 14.96 -0.02 -8.64
N SER A 348 14.80 0.12 -7.33
CA SER A 348 15.61 1.02 -6.51
C SER A 348 16.44 0.21 -5.54
N ILE A 349 17.76 0.37 -5.60
CA ILE A 349 18.67 -0.19 -4.61
C ILE A 349 18.81 0.87 -3.52
N SER A 350 18.25 0.60 -2.34
CA SER A 350 18.51 1.42 -1.16
C SER A 350 19.12 0.58 -0.04
N LEU A 351 19.75 1.29 0.89
CA LEU A 351 20.37 0.71 2.09
C LEU A 351 19.29 0.11 3.02
N ALA A 352 18.01 0.40 2.80
CA ALA A 352 16.88 -0.10 3.56
C ALA A 352 16.49 -1.56 3.29
N GLY A 353 17.06 -2.12 2.23
CA GLY A 353 16.56 -3.29 1.55
C GLY A 353 16.15 -2.92 0.13
N ILE A 354 16.12 -3.92 -0.74
CA ILE A 354 15.77 -3.71 -2.14
C ILE A 354 14.23 -3.69 -2.23
N THR A 355 13.65 -2.52 -2.51
CA THR A 355 12.24 -2.44 -2.93
C THR A 355 12.15 -2.80 -4.41
N GLY A 356 11.20 -3.65 -4.77
CA GLY A 356 11.15 -4.22 -6.11
C GLY A 356 12.28 -5.20 -6.39
N LEU A 357 12.64 -6.08 -5.44
CA LEU A 357 13.51 -7.26 -5.67
C LEU A 357 13.14 -8.02 -6.94
N GLU A 358 11.83 -8.11 -7.21
CA GLU A 358 11.30 -8.69 -8.44
C GLU A 358 11.86 -8.01 -9.70
N ALA A 359 12.05 -6.68 -9.69
CA ALA A 359 12.59 -5.90 -10.79
C ALA A 359 14.12 -6.01 -10.94
N LEU A 360 14.87 -6.40 -9.90
CA LEU A 360 16.30 -6.71 -10.07
C LEU A 360 16.51 -7.98 -10.91
N VAL A 361 15.61 -8.95 -10.80
CA VAL A 361 15.66 -10.19 -11.58
C VAL A 361 14.89 -10.06 -12.90
N LYS A 362 13.75 -9.36 -12.91
CA LYS A 362 12.83 -9.29 -14.06
C LYS A 362 12.93 -7.99 -14.87
N GLY A 363 13.66 -6.98 -14.40
CA GLY A 363 13.72 -5.64 -15.00
C GLY A 363 12.52 -4.74 -14.66
N ASN A 364 12.46 -3.57 -15.29
CA ASN A 364 11.36 -2.61 -15.13
C ASN A 364 10.01 -3.26 -15.50
N TYR A 365 8.97 -2.96 -14.73
CA TYR A 365 7.62 -3.47 -14.98
C TYR A 365 6.56 -2.38 -14.87
N ILE A 366 5.38 -2.65 -15.44
CA ILE A 366 4.22 -1.76 -15.34
C ILE A 366 3.32 -2.29 -14.22
N ALA A 367 3.05 -1.49 -13.20
CA ALA A 367 2.09 -1.84 -12.16
C ALA A 367 0.68 -1.36 -12.56
N ILE A 368 -0.33 -2.13 -12.16
CA ILE A 368 -1.75 -1.77 -12.33
C ILE A 368 -2.44 -1.71 -10.96
N ARG A 369 -3.28 -0.70 -10.76
CA ARG A 369 -4.30 -0.66 -9.71
C ARG A 369 -5.69 -0.81 -10.36
N PRO A 370 -6.38 -1.94 -10.12
CA PRO A 370 -7.70 -2.19 -10.68
C PRO A 370 -8.74 -1.14 -10.24
N GLY A 371 -9.67 -0.79 -11.13
CA GLY A 371 -10.79 0.09 -10.83
C GLY A 371 -11.93 -0.62 -10.09
N GLU A 372 -12.99 0.13 -9.74
CA GLU A 372 -14.17 -0.44 -9.07
C GLU A 372 -15.06 -1.19 -10.06
N LYS A 373 -15.40 -2.45 -9.75
CA LYS A 373 -16.31 -3.24 -10.59
C LYS A 373 -17.64 -2.52 -10.81
N GLY A 374 -18.09 -2.48 -12.06
CA GLY A 374 -19.35 -1.83 -12.45
C GLY A 374 -19.19 -0.40 -12.95
N ALA A 375 -18.01 0.21 -12.82
CA ALA A 375 -17.69 1.46 -13.50
C ALA A 375 -17.60 1.26 -15.03
N ARG A 376 -17.58 2.38 -15.77
CA ARG A 376 -17.58 2.37 -17.25
C ARG A 376 -16.34 1.62 -17.77
N PRO A 377 -16.48 0.60 -18.64
CA PRO A 377 -15.33 -0.08 -19.24
C PRO A 377 -14.45 0.88 -20.05
N GLU A 378 -13.14 0.76 -19.86
CA GLU A 378 -12.14 1.59 -20.53
C GLU A 378 -10.99 0.71 -21.05
N ARG A 379 -10.40 1.10 -22.19
CA ARG A 379 -9.33 0.34 -22.87
C ARG A 379 -8.15 1.22 -23.26
N GLU A 380 -8.23 2.51 -23.02
CA GLU A 380 -7.18 3.50 -23.23
C GLU A 380 -6.96 4.23 -21.91
N PHE A 381 -5.74 4.26 -21.40
CA PHE A 381 -5.44 4.85 -20.10
C PHE A 381 -4.23 5.78 -20.19
N GLU A 382 -4.12 6.72 -19.26
CA GLU A 382 -2.92 7.51 -19.04
C GLU A 382 -2.23 7.03 -17.75
N ALA A 383 -0.97 6.64 -17.86
CA ALA A 383 -0.21 6.20 -16.70
C ALA A 383 0.22 7.37 -15.83
N ARG A 384 0.20 7.13 -14.52
CA ARG A 384 0.69 8.06 -13.52
C ARG A 384 2.21 8.10 -13.52
N ALA A 385 2.75 9.30 -13.37
CA ALA A 385 4.20 9.52 -13.23
C ALA A 385 4.80 8.87 -11.97
N LYS A 386 3.97 8.65 -10.93
CA LYS A 386 4.37 7.99 -9.67
C LYS A 386 3.27 7.05 -9.21
N ALA A 387 3.66 6.08 -8.38
CA ALA A 387 2.71 5.19 -7.72
C ALA A 387 1.59 5.99 -7.06
N PRO A 388 0.33 5.54 -7.17
CA PRO A 388 -0.79 6.26 -6.59
C PRO A 388 -0.67 6.31 -5.05
N PRO A 389 -1.19 7.38 -4.42
CA PRO A 389 -1.15 7.51 -2.98
C PRO A 389 -1.93 6.38 -2.29
N LEU A 390 -1.58 6.17 -1.02
CA LEU A 390 -2.11 5.20 -0.04
C LEU A 390 -3.48 4.60 -0.42
N ASP A 391 -3.55 3.27 -0.56
CA ASP A 391 -4.83 2.57 -0.71
C ASP A 391 -5.55 2.48 0.64
N LEU A 392 -6.39 3.46 0.92
CA LEU A 392 -7.17 3.55 2.16
C LEU A 392 -8.15 2.38 2.36
N LYS A 393 -8.43 1.59 1.31
CA LYS A 393 -9.32 0.43 1.39
C LYS A 393 -8.59 -0.84 1.84
N ALA A 394 -7.26 -0.84 1.82
CA ALA A 394 -6.49 -1.97 2.31
C ALA A 394 -6.80 -2.18 3.81
N PRO A 395 -7.01 -3.43 4.27
CA PRO A 395 -7.30 -3.69 5.68
C PRO A 395 -6.16 -3.24 6.59
N GLY A 396 -6.49 -2.67 7.75
CA GLY A 396 -5.54 -2.14 8.73
C GLY A 396 -5.79 -0.67 9.05
N LEU A 397 -4.84 -0.05 9.75
CA LEU A 397 -4.93 1.35 10.14
C LEU A 397 -4.04 2.20 9.23
N HIS A 398 -4.67 3.15 8.54
CA HIS A 398 -3.99 4.15 7.72
C HIS A 398 -3.90 5.47 8.47
N MET A 399 -2.71 6.05 8.53
CA MET A 399 -2.48 7.30 9.24
C MET A 399 -1.48 8.21 8.52
N VAL A 400 -1.44 9.48 8.93
CA VAL A 400 -0.50 10.46 8.38
C VAL A 400 0.37 11.00 9.50
N LEU A 401 1.69 10.87 9.34
CA LEU A 401 2.66 11.55 10.18
C LEU A 401 3.08 12.86 9.51
N PHE A 402 3.30 13.91 10.31
CA PHE A 402 3.89 15.15 9.81
C PHE A 402 5.24 15.41 10.47
N ALA A 403 6.19 15.83 9.64
CA ALA A 403 7.56 16.13 10.04
C ALA A 403 8.05 17.41 9.34
N ASP A 404 9.07 18.04 9.91
CA ASP A 404 9.72 19.21 9.30
C ASP A 404 10.70 18.77 8.20
N THR A 405 11.28 17.57 8.32
CA THR A 405 12.15 16.94 7.30
C THR A 405 11.80 15.46 7.11
N LEU A 406 12.22 14.84 6.00
CA LEU A 406 11.95 13.42 5.72
C LEU A 406 12.94 12.51 6.45
N GLY A 407 14.13 13.02 6.78
CA GLY A 407 15.25 12.22 7.27
C GLY A 407 15.66 11.18 6.23
N SER A 408 16.02 9.98 6.68
CA SER A 408 16.31 8.82 5.82
C SER A 408 15.11 7.88 5.65
N LEU A 409 13.88 8.39 5.77
CA LEU A 409 12.67 7.59 5.55
C LEU A 409 12.40 7.42 4.07
N GLU A 410 12.11 6.19 3.67
CA GLU A 410 11.77 5.80 2.31
C GLU A 410 10.41 5.08 2.28
N ILE A 411 9.83 4.91 1.08
CA ILE A 411 8.68 4.03 0.92
C ILE A 411 9.12 2.61 1.25
N GLY A 412 8.42 1.95 2.17
CA GLY A 412 8.78 0.65 2.71
C GLY A 412 9.54 0.69 4.04
N SER A 413 10.03 1.85 4.50
CA SER A 413 10.68 1.95 5.82
C SER A 413 9.76 1.38 6.91
N PRO A 414 10.30 0.55 7.83
CA PRO A 414 9.50 -0.16 8.80
C PRO A 414 8.91 0.79 9.85
N VAL A 415 7.68 0.50 10.26
CA VAL A 415 7.10 1.08 11.48
C VAL A 415 7.11 0.02 12.57
N THR A 416 7.76 0.33 13.68
CA THR A 416 7.98 -0.60 14.77
C THR A 416 7.30 -0.17 16.06
N TYR A 417 6.80 -1.15 16.80
CA TYR A 417 6.32 -1.01 18.16
C TYR A 417 7.12 -1.95 19.04
N ARG A 418 7.83 -1.41 20.05
CA ARG A 418 8.76 -2.19 20.89
C ARG A 418 9.72 -3.05 20.05
N GLN A 419 10.28 -2.46 18.99
CA GLN A 419 11.19 -3.09 18.02
C GLN A 419 10.59 -4.21 17.15
N VAL A 420 9.29 -4.50 17.25
CA VAL A 420 8.59 -5.42 16.34
C VAL A 420 8.03 -4.63 15.17
N LYS A 421 8.27 -5.09 13.94
CA LYS A 421 7.67 -4.48 12.73
C LYS A 421 6.17 -4.74 12.72
N VAL A 422 5.38 -3.67 12.68
CA VAL A 422 3.91 -3.71 12.69
C VAL A 422 3.28 -2.98 11.51
N GLY A 423 4.10 -2.35 10.68
CA GLY A 423 3.65 -1.60 9.52
C GLY A 423 4.80 -1.05 8.68
N SER A 424 4.46 -0.16 7.76
CA SER A 424 5.42 0.47 6.85
C SER A 424 4.98 1.83 6.34
N VAL A 425 5.96 2.64 5.93
CA VAL A 425 5.74 3.88 5.18
C VAL A 425 5.27 3.54 3.76
N GLN A 426 4.18 4.15 3.32
CA GLN A 426 3.54 3.88 2.03
C GLN A 426 3.69 5.03 1.03
N SER A 427 3.81 6.27 1.52
CA SER A 427 3.96 7.45 0.67
C SER A 427 4.52 8.63 1.47
N TYR A 428 5.08 9.62 0.77
CA TYR A 428 5.38 10.93 1.34
C TYR A 428 5.16 12.03 0.31
N GLN A 429 4.79 13.22 0.76
CA GLN A 429 4.59 14.39 -0.09
C GLN A 429 4.74 15.68 0.72
N PHE A 430 5.06 16.79 0.04
CA PHE A 430 4.97 18.10 0.66
C PHE A 430 3.51 18.46 0.98
N ALA A 431 3.29 19.09 2.12
CA ALA A 431 2.02 19.74 2.43
C ALA A 431 1.76 20.88 1.42
N ARG A 432 0.50 21.25 1.19
CA ARG A 432 0.13 22.29 0.20
C ARG A 432 0.78 23.66 0.45
N ASN A 433 1.20 23.94 1.68
CA ASN A 433 1.90 25.16 2.08
C ASN A 433 3.43 25.00 2.13
N SER A 434 3.98 23.89 1.61
CA SER A 434 5.40 23.56 1.47
C SER A 434 6.26 23.52 2.75
N ASN A 435 5.71 23.88 3.91
CA ASN A 435 6.48 23.97 5.17
C ASN A 435 6.61 22.66 5.95
N ARG A 436 5.97 21.57 5.49
CA ARG A 436 5.98 20.27 6.19
C ARG A 436 5.88 19.12 5.20
N ILE A 437 6.37 17.97 5.63
CA ILE A 437 6.24 16.71 4.89
C ILE A 437 5.13 15.88 5.53
N LEU A 438 4.24 15.36 4.70
CA LEU A 438 3.18 14.43 5.07
C LEU A 438 3.62 13.03 4.68
N ILE A 439 3.71 12.13 5.66
CA ILE A 439 4.16 10.76 5.50
C ILE A 439 2.96 9.85 5.74
N GLY A 440 2.53 9.15 4.70
CA GLY A 440 1.47 8.16 4.78
C GLY A 440 2.00 6.84 5.31
N VAL A 441 1.41 6.35 6.39
CA VAL A 441 1.81 5.12 7.09
C VAL A 441 0.63 4.15 7.14
N HIS A 442 0.92 2.87 6.97
CA HIS A 442 -0.03 1.77 7.15
C HIS A 442 0.47 0.84 8.26
N ILE A 443 -0.43 0.50 9.18
CA ILE A 443 -0.27 -0.52 10.22
C ILE A 443 -1.15 -1.70 9.86
N GLU A 444 -0.61 -2.90 9.96
CA GLU A 444 -1.31 -4.12 9.60
C GLU A 444 -2.52 -4.37 10.50
N LYS A 445 -3.51 -5.10 9.99
CA LYS A 445 -4.83 -5.27 10.62
C LYS A 445 -4.74 -5.86 12.04
N GLU A 446 -3.83 -6.80 12.26
CA GLU A 446 -3.60 -7.43 13.56
C GLU A 446 -3.02 -6.47 14.63
N TYR A 447 -2.33 -5.41 14.19
CA TYR A 447 -1.66 -4.43 15.08
C TYR A 447 -2.41 -3.10 15.20
N GLU A 448 -3.57 -2.92 14.56
CA GLU A 448 -4.28 -1.64 14.51
C GLU A 448 -4.59 -1.06 15.91
N LYS A 449 -4.81 -1.94 16.90
CA LYS A 449 -5.12 -1.57 18.29
C LYS A 449 -3.93 -1.05 19.08
N LEU A 450 -2.70 -1.24 18.58
CA LEU A 450 -1.50 -0.71 19.23
C LEU A 450 -1.44 0.82 19.14
N VAL A 451 -2.12 1.41 18.15
CA VAL A 451 -2.13 2.86 17.92
C VAL A 451 -3.44 3.46 18.41
N ASN A 452 -3.33 4.42 19.31
CA ASN A 452 -4.44 5.20 19.83
C ASN A 452 -4.11 6.71 19.91
N GLY A 453 -5.00 7.53 20.48
CA GLY A 453 -4.84 8.98 20.55
C GLY A 453 -3.71 9.48 21.47
N SER A 454 -3.07 8.60 22.25
CA SER A 454 -1.89 8.91 23.07
C SER A 454 -0.56 8.56 22.40
N SER A 455 -0.60 7.86 21.26
CA SER A 455 0.59 7.33 20.58
C SER A 455 1.53 8.46 20.19
N ARG A 456 2.84 8.21 20.36
CA ARG A 456 3.89 9.15 20.01
C ARG A 456 4.90 8.47 19.10
N PHE A 457 5.25 9.12 18.00
CA PHE A 457 6.09 8.57 16.94
C PHE A 457 7.40 9.32 16.87
N TRP A 458 8.51 8.60 16.70
CA TRP A 458 9.81 9.20 16.47
C TRP A 458 10.58 8.47 15.38
N ASN A 459 11.48 9.22 14.76
CA ASN A 459 12.43 8.68 13.81
C ASN A 459 13.51 7.89 14.57
N VAL A 460 13.76 6.65 14.15
CA VAL A 460 14.83 5.78 14.69
C VAL A 460 16.00 5.63 13.72
N SER A 461 16.10 6.54 12.77
CA SER A 461 17.18 6.55 11.78
C SER A 461 18.48 7.09 12.35
N GLY A 462 19.60 6.43 12.03
CA GLY A 462 20.95 6.89 12.37
C GLY A 462 21.50 6.37 13.69
N ILE A 463 22.78 6.66 13.95
CA ILE A 463 23.51 6.25 15.16
C ILE A 463 23.49 7.40 16.16
N THR A 464 22.85 7.21 17.32
CA THR A 464 22.98 8.16 18.43
C THR A 464 24.18 7.80 19.28
N LEU A 465 25.24 8.61 19.20
CA LEU A 465 26.45 8.46 19.99
C LEU A 465 26.40 9.44 21.16
N THR A 466 26.25 8.95 22.39
CA THR A 466 26.29 9.79 23.58
C THR A 466 27.65 9.61 24.26
N GLY A 467 28.49 10.65 24.21
CA GLY A 467 29.82 10.66 24.81
C GLY A 467 29.86 11.51 26.09
N GLY A 468 30.38 10.94 27.17
CA GLY A 468 30.73 11.66 28.39
C GLY A 468 32.16 11.35 28.83
N LEU A 469 32.67 12.05 29.84
CA LEU A 469 34.04 11.84 30.37
C LEU A 469 34.25 10.45 31.01
N SER A 470 33.16 9.75 31.31
CA SER A 470 33.14 8.39 31.86
C SER A 470 33.06 7.29 30.78
N GLY A 471 32.94 7.64 29.50
CA GLY A 471 32.92 6.70 28.39
C GLY A 471 31.92 7.05 27.28
N ILE A 472 31.98 6.29 26.20
CA ILE A 472 31.09 6.41 25.05
C ILE A 472 29.98 5.35 25.18
N LYS A 473 28.72 5.77 25.27
CA LYS A 473 27.57 4.87 25.22
C LYS A 473 27.00 4.88 23.80
N ILE A 474 27.11 3.74 23.12
CA ILE A 474 26.55 3.55 21.78
C ILE A 474 25.22 2.82 21.95
N LYS A 475 24.11 3.48 21.60
CA LYS A 475 22.80 2.82 21.51
C LYS A 475 22.56 2.49 20.04
N SER A 476 22.65 1.21 19.67
CA SER A 476 22.36 0.75 18.32
C SER A 476 20.95 0.17 18.24
N GLU A 477 20.13 0.70 17.34
CA GLU A 477 18.94 -0.01 16.86
C GLU A 477 19.35 -1.18 15.95
N SER A 478 18.39 -1.95 15.42
CA SER A 478 18.72 -3.02 14.47
C SER A 478 19.50 -2.47 13.28
N LEU A 479 20.48 -3.25 12.76
CA LEU A 479 21.30 -2.84 11.62
C LEU A 479 20.46 -2.40 10.42
N GLN A 480 19.32 -3.08 10.20
CA GLN A 480 18.35 -2.68 9.18
C GLN A 480 17.81 -1.27 9.42
N THR A 481 17.41 -0.92 10.64
CA THR A 481 16.87 0.41 10.98
C THR A 481 17.92 1.52 10.85
N LEU A 482 19.18 1.20 11.19
CA LEU A 482 20.31 2.12 11.04
C LEU A 482 20.59 2.48 9.58
N MET A 483 20.38 1.54 8.66
CA MET A 483 20.63 1.71 7.22
C MET A 483 19.39 2.21 6.46
N ALA A 484 18.21 1.74 6.83
CA ALA A 484 16.92 1.98 6.16
C ALA A 484 16.19 3.24 6.59
N GLY A 485 16.59 3.75 7.76
CA GLY A 485 15.69 4.49 8.60
C GLY A 485 14.45 3.72 9.04
N GLY A 486 13.72 4.27 10.01
CA GLY A 486 12.50 3.66 10.49
C GLY A 486 11.72 4.60 11.39
N ILE A 487 10.47 4.24 11.66
CA ILE A 487 9.63 4.95 12.61
C ILE A 487 9.36 4.00 13.77
N ALA A 488 9.64 4.43 14.98
CA ALA A 488 9.18 3.73 16.18
C ALA A 488 8.09 4.54 16.86
N PHE A 489 7.23 3.84 17.61
CA PHE A 489 6.25 4.50 18.45
C PHE A 489 6.00 3.75 19.74
N ASP A 490 5.43 4.47 20.70
CA ASP A 490 4.88 3.92 21.93
C ASP A 490 3.53 4.58 22.26
N THR A 491 2.74 3.88 23.06
CA THR A 491 1.36 4.22 23.40
C THR A 491 1.22 4.31 24.92
N PRO A 492 1.61 5.44 25.52
CA PRO A 492 1.74 5.58 26.97
C PRO A 492 0.42 5.46 27.74
N ARG A 493 -0.72 5.68 27.09
CA ARG A 493 -2.05 5.53 27.70
C ARG A 493 -2.95 4.66 26.83
N PRO A 494 -3.32 3.44 27.24
CA PRO A 494 -4.04 2.48 26.38
C PRO A 494 -5.47 2.92 26.00
N ASP A 495 -6.12 3.79 26.78
CA ASP A 495 -7.56 4.09 26.65
C ASP A 495 -7.90 5.42 25.98
N VAL A 496 -6.99 5.99 25.18
CA VAL A 496 -7.24 7.27 24.50
C VAL A 496 -7.76 7.03 23.09
N PRO A 497 -9.03 7.32 22.76
CA PRO A 497 -9.58 7.02 21.43
C PRO A 497 -8.97 7.91 20.34
N LEU A 498 -8.93 7.37 19.11
CA LEU A 498 -8.55 8.13 17.91
C LEU A 498 -9.66 9.13 17.55
N LYS A 499 -9.29 10.39 17.30
CA LYS A 499 -10.24 11.47 17.01
C LYS A 499 -10.74 11.51 15.56
N ARG A 500 -10.10 10.76 14.66
CA ARG A 500 -10.33 10.80 13.20
C ARG A 500 -10.21 9.41 12.62
N HIS A 501 -10.92 9.19 11.51
CA HIS A 501 -10.80 7.96 10.72
C HIS A 501 -9.38 7.77 10.15
N ILE A 502 -8.75 8.86 9.69
CA ILE A 502 -7.32 8.91 9.34
C ILE A 502 -6.63 9.79 10.40
N PRO A 503 -6.06 9.19 11.45
CA PRO A 503 -5.42 9.95 12.50
C PRO A 503 -4.13 10.62 12.00
N ARG A 504 -3.77 11.71 12.67
CA ARG A 504 -2.59 12.50 12.35
C ARG A 504 -1.71 12.66 13.58
N PHE A 505 -0.42 12.38 13.44
CA PHE A 505 0.55 12.48 14.52
C PHE A 505 1.79 13.25 14.08
N ARG A 506 2.47 13.89 15.03
CA ARG A 506 3.80 14.44 14.77
C ARG A 506 4.81 13.30 14.77
N LEU A 507 5.69 13.28 13.78
CA LEU A 507 6.91 12.49 13.83
C LEU A 507 8.00 13.35 14.47
N HIS A 508 8.53 12.91 15.59
CA HIS A 508 9.63 13.57 16.30
C HIS A 508 10.98 13.08 15.77
N ASP A 509 12.03 13.89 15.92
CA ASP A 509 13.36 13.54 15.39
C ASP A 509 14.05 12.41 16.17
N SER A 510 13.69 12.22 17.45
CA SER A 510 14.27 11.17 18.29
C SER A 510 13.33 10.76 19.44
N GLN A 511 13.64 9.64 20.10
CA GLN A 511 12.91 9.16 21.28
C GLN A 511 12.99 10.16 22.43
N GLU A 512 14.13 10.81 22.63
CA GLU A 512 14.34 11.82 23.67
C GLU A 512 13.43 13.04 23.42
N ALA A 513 13.21 13.43 22.17
CA ALA A 513 12.26 14.50 21.82
C ALA A 513 10.81 14.15 22.15
N VAL A 514 10.44 12.87 22.13
CA VAL A 514 9.12 12.35 22.54
C VAL A 514 8.96 12.29 24.06
N ASN A 515 10.05 12.00 24.75
CA ASN A 515 10.11 11.86 26.21
C ASN A 515 10.28 13.20 26.94
N ARG A 516 10.46 14.31 26.21
CA ARG A 516 10.40 15.70 26.74
C ARG A 516 8.96 16.09 27.16
N ALA A 517 8.35 15.31 28.05
CA ALA A 517 7.21 15.74 28.85
C ALA A 517 7.74 16.72 29.92
N GLY A 518 7.12 17.89 30.05
CA GLY A 518 7.56 18.89 31.01
C GLY A 518 6.84 20.22 30.85
N THR A 519 6.95 21.06 31.89
CA THR A 519 6.36 22.41 31.91
C THR A 519 7.36 23.41 31.35
N LEU A 520 6.92 24.20 30.38
CA LEU A 520 7.71 25.31 29.84
C LEU A 520 7.65 26.51 30.78
N ILE A 521 8.83 27.06 31.06
CA ILE A 521 9.04 28.28 31.82
C ILE A 521 10.02 29.20 31.08
N THR A 522 9.95 30.49 31.36
CA THR A 522 10.87 31.51 30.89
C THR A 522 11.69 32.01 32.08
N ILE A 523 13.01 32.12 31.92
CA ILE A 523 13.90 32.66 32.95
C ILE A 523 14.67 33.84 32.33
N ARG A 524 14.47 35.04 32.83
CA ARG A 524 15.23 36.24 32.45
C ARG A 524 16.55 36.26 33.20
N VAL A 525 17.64 36.43 32.47
CA VAL A 525 19.00 36.61 33.00
C VAL A 525 19.60 37.87 32.40
N GLU A 526 20.52 38.53 33.12
CA GLU A 526 21.23 39.70 32.59
C GLU A 526 22.20 39.30 31.47
N ARG A 527 22.89 38.16 31.65
CA ARG A 527 23.89 37.63 30.72
C ARG A 527 23.75 36.12 30.59
N ALA A 528 24.01 35.59 29.40
CA ALA A 528 23.94 34.16 29.10
C ALA A 528 25.32 33.50 28.90
N ASP A 529 26.39 34.11 29.42
CA ASP A 529 27.75 33.61 29.25
C ASP A 529 27.84 32.16 29.75
N GLY A 530 28.08 31.20 28.86
CA GLY A 530 28.16 29.77 29.18
C GLY A 530 26.82 29.01 29.23
N LEU A 531 25.69 29.68 28.99
CA LEU A 531 24.36 29.07 28.88
C LEU A 531 23.98 28.85 27.41
N LYS A 532 23.52 27.64 27.06
CA LYS A 532 23.16 27.24 25.69
C LYS A 532 21.93 26.32 25.69
N PRO A 533 21.27 26.11 24.53
CA PRO A 533 20.30 25.02 24.40
C PRO A 533 20.92 23.69 24.89
N GLY A 534 20.21 23.01 25.79
CA GLY A 534 20.66 21.80 26.48
C GLY A 534 21.33 22.02 27.85
N THR A 535 21.64 23.25 28.27
CA THR A 535 22.17 23.51 29.62
C THR A 535 21.19 23.02 30.69
N ALA A 536 21.69 22.28 31.68
CA ALA A 536 20.89 21.66 32.72
C ALA A 536 20.35 22.68 33.75
N ILE A 537 19.16 22.39 34.27
CA ILE A 537 18.59 22.99 35.47
C ILE A 537 18.64 21.93 36.56
N ARG A 538 19.31 22.21 37.67
CA ARG A 538 19.59 21.27 38.74
C ARG A 538 18.94 21.65 40.06
N PHE A 539 18.50 20.65 40.81
CA PHE A 539 18.13 20.80 42.21
C PHE A 539 18.89 19.79 43.05
N ARG A 540 19.75 20.27 43.95
CA ARG A 540 20.57 19.43 44.84
C ARG A 540 21.40 18.40 44.05
N GLY A 541 21.95 18.83 42.92
CA GLY A 541 22.76 17.99 42.02
C GLY A 541 21.98 17.05 41.09
N LEU A 542 20.64 17.04 41.10
CA LEU A 542 19.82 16.27 40.15
C LEU A 542 19.33 17.15 39.01
N ASP A 543 19.45 16.69 37.77
CA ASP A 543 18.90 17.37 36.59
C ASP A 543 17.36 17.29 36.61
N VAL A 544 16.70 18.44 36.78
CA VAL A 544 15.23 18.58 36.85
C VAL A 544 14.63 19.28 35.63
N GLY A 545 15.46 19.81 34.75
CA GLY A 545 15.06 20.44 33.51
C GLY A 545 16.24 20.83 32.64
N SER A 546 15.97 21.47 31.51
CA SER A 546 17.01 22.01 30.61
C SER A 546 16.53 23.21 29.80
N ILE A 547 17.47 24.02 29.31
CA ILE A 547 17.21 25.16 28.42
C ILE A 547 16.89 24.64 27.00
N GLU A 548 15.80 25.11 26.39
CA GLU A 548 15.44 24.84 24.99
C GLU A 548 15.96 25.91 24.03
N SER A 549 15.84 27.19 24.39
CA SER A 549 16.34 28.30 23.60
C SER A 549 16.89 29.42 24.47
N VAL A 550 17.78 30.20 23.88
CA VAL A 550 18.43 31.38 24.47
C VAL A 550 18.18 32.53 23.49
N ASP A 551 17.31 33.44 23.86
CA ASP A 551 16.85 34.53 23.00
C ASP A 551 17.16 35.88 23.66
N LEU A 552 17.57 36.90 22.90
CA LEU A 552 17.65 38.27 23.43
C LEU A 552 16.26 38.87 23.59
N THR A 553 16.08 39.72 24.60
CA THR A 553 14.88 40.56 24.69
C THR A 553 14.84 41.58 23.55
N ASP A 554 13.65 42.04 23.17
CA ASP A 554 13.46 43.01 22.07
C ASP A 554 14.24 44.33 22.30
N ASP A 555 14.46 44.70 23.57
CA ASP A 555 15.24 45.87 24.00
C ASP A 555 16.76 45.62 24.08
N LEU A 556 17.22 44.38 23.84
CA LEU A 556 18.60 43.91 23.95
C LEU A 556 19.25 44.10 25.34
N GLN A 557 18.47 44.34 26.40
CA GLN A 557 18.98 44.57 27.76
C GLN A 557 19.11 43.30 28.60
N ALA A 558 18.52 42.19 28.16
CA ALA A 558 18.58 40.92 28.88
C ALA A 558 18.44 39.73 27.93
N VAL A 559 18.58 38.54 28.50
CA VAL A 559 18.41 37.28 27.79
C VAL A 559 17.25 36.50 28.40
N LEU A 560 16.37 35.99 27.55
CA LEU A 560 15.28 35.10 27.90
C LEU A 560 15.69 33.65 27.62
N LEU A 561 15.78 32.87 28.69
CA LEU A 561 16.00 31.44 28.60
C LEU A 561 14.63 30.76 28.59
N ARG A 562 14.27 30.11 27.49
CA ARG A 562 13.09 29.23 27.47
C ARG A 562 13.53 27.87 27.93
N ALA A 563 13.02 27.39 29.06
CA ALA A 563 13.42 26.14 29.66
C ALA A 563 12.24 25.20 29.86
N ARG A 564 12.52 23.89 29.82
CA ARG A 564 11.56 22.84 30.12
C ARG A 564 11.94 22.15 31.42
N ILE A 565 11.02 22.16 32.37
CA ILE A 565 11.12 21.41 33.64
C ILE A 565 10.47 20.06 33.45
N THR A 566 11.24 18.99 33.54
CA THR A 566 10.80 17.61 33.29
C THR A 566 10.42 16.89 34.58
N GLU A 567 11.08 17.20 35.69
CA GLU A 567 10.86 16.59 37.00
C GLU A 567 10.27 17.58 37.99
N SER A 568 9.31 17.14 38.80
CA SER A 568 8.70 17.96 39.86
C SER A 568 8.24 19.35 39.41
N ALA A 569 7.79 19.47 38.15
CA ALA A 569 7.37 20.73 37.55
C ALA A 569 6.28 21.46 38.36
N ASP A 570 5.38 20.68 38.97
CA ASP A 570 4.33 21.20 39.87
C ASP A 570 4.88 21.84 41.15
N ARG A 571 6.15 21.68 41.50
CA ARG A 571 6.81 22.33 42.64
C ARG A 571 7.74 23.46 42.21
N ILE A 572 8.36 23.31 41.04
CA ILE A 572 9.34 24.25 40.49
C ILE A 572 8.65 25.43 39.79
N ALA A 573 7.65 25.19 38.93
CA ALA A 573 6.94 26.23 38.18
C ALA A 573 5.89 26.95 39.05
N ARG A 574 6.34 27.53 40.17
CA ARG A 574 5.51 28.21 41.17
C ARG A 574 6.12 29.52 41.63
N ALA A 575 5.25 30.40 42.11
CA ALA A 575 5.69 31.66 42.68
C ALA A 575 6.56 31.45 43.93
N GLY A 576 7.68 32.17 43.99
CA GLY A 576 8.68 32.06 45.06
C GLY A 576 9.82 31.06 44.78
N THR A 577 9.79 30.34 43.65
CA THR A 577 10.95 29.57 43.19
C THR A 577 12.05 30.52 42.74
N GLN A 578 13.29 30.23 43.12
CA GLN A 578 14.47 31.02 42.77
C GLN A 578 15.40 30.20 41.89
N PHE A 579 15.98 30.86 40.89
CA PHE A 579 16.97 30.29 39.97
C PHE A 579 18.23 31.13 40.03
N TRP A 580 19.41 30.53 39.90
CA TRP A 580 20.67 31.26 39.74
C TRP A 580 21.64 30.45 38.88
N VAL A 581 22.61 31.14 38.29
CA VAL A 581 23.64 30.51 37.48
C VAL A 581 24.81 30.10 38.38
N VAL A 582 25.19 28.82 38.33
CA VAL A 582 26.36 28.31 39.05
C VAL A 582 27.60 28.45 38.16
N LYS A 583 28.60 29.18 38.67
CA LYS A 583 29.86 29.49 37.98
C LYS A 583 31.04 28.86 38.72
N PRO A 584 32.14 28.53 38.01
CA PRO A 584 33.34 28.02 38.65
C PRO A 584 33.98 29.11 39.52
N ALA A 585 34.27 28.79 40.79
CA ALA A 585 34.99 29.66 41.70
C ALA A 585 36.40 29.09 41.92
N LEU A 586 37.40 29.72 41.31
CA LEU A 586 38.81 29.36 41.44
C LEU A 586 39.53 30.38 42.34
N GLY A 587 39.90 29.96 43.54
CA GLY A 587 40.72 30.74 44.47
C GLY A 587 41.85 29.90 45.07
N LEU A 588 42.89 30.55 45.61
CA LEU A 588 44.05 29.88 46.22
C LEU A 588 43.70 29.05 47.47
N VAL A 589 42.59 29.37 48.15
CA VAL A 589 42.13 28.71 49.39
C VAL A 589 40.77 28.02 49.21
N ARG A 590 39.90 28.57 48.37
CA ARG A 590 38.55 28.07 48.15
C ARG A 590 38.32 27.77 46.68
N THR A 591 38.14 26.49 46.38
CA THR A 591 37.75 25.99 45.05
C THR A 591 36.36 25.39 45.15
N GLU A 592 35.37 26.05 44.55
CA GLU A 592 33.97 25.60 44.54
C GLU A 592 33.45 25.47 43.11
N ASN A 593 32.47 24.57 42.93
CA ASN A 593 31.81 24.31 41.64
C ASN A 593 32.79 23.92 40.51
N LEU A 594 33.83 23.15 40.85
CA LEU A 594 34.86 22.72 39.88
C LEU A 594 34.28 21.83 38.77
N ASP A 595 33.14 21.18 39.00
CA ASP A 595 32.42 20.41 37.98
C ASP A 595 31.98 21.30 36.81
N THR A 596 31.76 22.60 37.03
CA THR A 596 31.40 23.56 35.98
C THR A 596 32.56 23.90 35.05
N LEU A 597 33.81 23.60 35.42
CA LEU A 597 34.97 23.81 34.53
C LEU A 597 34.97 22.87 33.33
N ILE A 598 34.41 21.67 33.52
CA ILE A 598 34.38 20.63 32.47
C ILE A 598 32.95 20.42 31.96
N GLY A 599 31.95 20.43 32.85
CA GLY A 599 30.54 20.27 32.51
C GLY A 599 29.88 21.53 31.92
N GLY A 600 30.54 22.69 32.05
CA GLY A 600 29.97 23.99 31.73
C GLY A 600 29.09 24.54 32.85
N GLN A 601 28.69 25.80 32.73
CA GLN A 601 27.77 26.45 33.67
C GLN A 601 26.37 25.82 33.58
N TYR A 602 25.66 25.79 34.69
CA TYR A 602 24.29 25.30 34.78
C TYR A 602 23.44 26.20 35.67
N LEU A 603 22.11 26.04 35.63
CA LEU A 603 21.22 26.74 36.56
C LEU A 603 20.91 25.84 37.75
N GLU A 604 21.02 26.34 38.96
CA GLU A 604 20.44 25.69 40.14
C GLU A 604 19.06 26.31 40.42
N VAL A 605 18.13 25.51 40.93
CA VAL A 605 16.79 25.94 41.29
C VAL A 605 16.49 25.63 42.75
N GLN A 606 15.93 26.58 43.49
CA GLN A 606 15.38 26.38 44.83
C GLN A 606 13.85 26.54 44.77
N PRO A 607 13.07 25.45 44.91
CA PRO A 607 11.62 25.54 44.97
C PRO A 607 11.13 26.36 46.17
N ALA A 608 10.00 27.05 46.00
CA ALA A 608 9.40 27.86 47.08
C ALA A 608 9.08 27.00 48.32
N ALA A 609 9.46 27.49 49.51
CA ALA A 609 9.17 26.82 50.78
C ALA A 609 7.66 26.75 51.11
N LYS A 610 6.85 27.67 50.56
CA LYS A 610 5.39 27.70 50.69
C LYS A 610 4.76 27.74 49.30
N ASN A 611 3.67 27.01 49.11
CA ASN A 611 2.95 26.99 47.84
C ASN A 611 2.23 28.33 47.60
N ARG A 612 2.69 29.12 46.63
CA ARG A 612 2.12 30.43 46.27
C ARG A 612 1.45 30.47 44.89
N GLY A 613 1.06 29.31 44.35
CA GLY A 613 0.41 29.20 43.03
C GLY A 613 1.39 29.05 41.86
N PRO A 614 0.91 28.69 40.65
CA PRO A 614 1.75 28.45 39.49
C PRO A 614 2.35 29.75 38.92
N GLN A 615 3.60 29.70 38.48
CA GLN A 615 4.31 30.79 37.80
C GLN A 615 5.17 30.20 36.69
N ARG A 616 5.23 30.89 35.54
CA ARG A 616 6.01 30.44 34.38
C ARG A 616 7.15 31.36 33.99
N ASP A 617 7.11 32.61 34.42
CA ASP A 617 8.15 33.60 34.09
C ASP A 617 8.93 33.95 35.35
N PHE A 618 10.26 33.83 35.29
CA PHE A 618 11.17 33.99 36.42
C PHE A 618 12.30 34.95 36.07
N ILE A 619 12.95 35.48 37.09
CA ILE A 619 14.18 36.25 36.97
C ILE A 619 15.23 35.49 37.77
N ALA A 620 16.37 35.18 37.15
CA ALA A 620 17.45 34.52 37.87
C ALA A 620 18.17 35.53 38.78
N LEU A 621 18.59 35.06 39.95
CA LEU A 621 19.46 35.77 40.86
C LEU A 621 20.91 35.73 40.34
N ALA A 622 21.67 36.77 40.67
CA ALA A 622 23.09 36.87 40.29
C ALA A 622 23.96 35.83 41.04
N GLU A 623 23.61 35.52 42.28
CA GLU A 623 24.31 34.58 43.16
C GLU A 623 23.30 33.68 43.91
N ALA A 624 23.81 32.61 44.52
CA ALA A 624 23.00 31.69 45.31
C ALA A 624 22.32 32.44 46.48
N PRO A 625 21.03 32.19 46.77
CA PRO A 625 20.37 32.81 47.91
C PRO A 625 21.09 32.39 49.19
N GLU A 626 21.49 33.37 50.01
CA GLU A 626 22.09 33.10 51.32
C GLU A 626 21.11 32.25 52.14
N VAL A 627 21.51 31.03 52.49
CA VAL A 627 20.77 30.18 53.41
C VAL A 627 20.97 30.77 54.80
N ALA A 628 20.24 31.84 55.12
CA ALA A 628 20.18 32.42 56.44
C ALA A 628 19.43 31.45 57.38
N GLY A 629 20.13 30.41 57.84
CA GLY A 629 19.81 29.83 59.13
C GLY A 629 20.25 30.83 60.21
N PRO A 630 19.50 31.02 61.31
CA PRO A 630 20.02 31.79 62.42
C PRO A 630 21.29 31.08 62.93
N GLU A 631 22.47 31.66 62.69
CA GLU A 631 23.69 31.12 63.24
C GLU A 631 23.63 31.27 64.77
N VAL A 632 23.40 30.17 65.46
CA VAL A 632 23.28 30.14 66.93
C VAL A 632 24.69 30.22 67.52
N GLY A 633 24.97 31.28 68.29
CA GLY A 633 26.28 31.52 68.93
C GLY A 633 26.24 32.75 69.84
N LEU A 634 27.38 33.09 70.46
CA LEU A 634 27.57 34.33 71.20
C LEU A 634 28.10 35.41 70.22
N PRO A 635 27.26 36.35 69.76
CA PRO A 635 27.71 37.42 68.88
C PRO A 635 28.48 38.45 69.69
N LEU A 636 29.64 38.89 69.20
CA LEU A 636 30.46 39.94 69.82
C LEU A 636 30.92 40.92 68.75
N THR A 637 31.27 42.13 69.17
CA THR A 637 31.81 43.17 68.28
C THR A 637 33.25 43.45 68.67
N LEU A 638 34.15 43.52 67.70
CA LEU A 638 35.54 43.91 67.92
C LEU A 638 35.76 45.28 67.27
N SER A 639 36.30 46.22 68.03
CA SER A 639 36.61 47.58 67.59
C SER A 639 38.09 47.68 67.24
N ALA A 640 38.39 48.05 66.00
CA ALA A 640 39.75 48.24 65.50
C ALA A 640 39.89 49.60 64.79
N PRO A 641 41.07 50.24 64.76
CA PRO A 641 41.29 51.46 64.00
C PRO A 641 41.21 51.26 62.48
N ARG A 642 41.43 50.02 62.00
CA ARG A 642 41.37 49.63 60.58
C ARG A 642 40.98 48.15 60.46
N ARG A 643 40.41 47.76 59.32
CA ARG A 643 39.97 46.37 59.05
C ARG A 643 41.13 45.37 58.93
N GLY A 644 42.27 45.81 58.41
CA GLY A 644 43.39 44.90 58.06
C GLY A 644 42.97 43.84 57.03
N SER A 645 43.52 42.62 57.15
CA SER A 645 43.22 41.47 56.28
C SER A 645 41.91 40.74 56.62
N ILE A 646 41.15 41.23 57.61
CA ILE A 646 39.99 40.52 58.17
C ILE A 646 38.79 40.56 57.20
N LYS A 647 38.23 39.39 56.88
CA LYS A 647 37.08 39.18 55.99
C LYS A 647 36.05 38.26 56.68
N PRO A 648 34.78 38.23 56.24
CA PRO A 648 33.83 37.22 56.71
C PRO A 648 34.38 35.82 56.48
N GLY A 649 34.21 34.94 57.47
CA GLY A 649 34.75 33.58 57.47
C GLY A 649 36.12 33.42 58.16
N VAL A 650 36.85 34.51 58.42
CA VAL A 650 38.13 34.45 59.15
C VAL A 650 37.94 33.80 60.53
N PRO A 651 38.77 32.81 60.92
CA PRO A 651 38.60 32.09 62.17
C PRO A 651 38.93 32.98 63.38
N VAL A 652 38.13 32.78 64.44
CA VAL A 652 38.43 33.28 65.78
C VAL A 652 38.95 32.12 66.60
N THR A 653 40.17 32.22 67.12
CA THR A 653 40.86 31.14 67.81
C THR A 653 41.10 31.43 69.29
N TYR A 654 41.06 30.38 70.09
CA TYR A 654 41.49 30.38 71.48
C TYR A 654 42.53 29.27 71.63
N ARG A 655 43.76 29.64 72.00
CA ARG A 655 44.90 28.69 72.05
C ARG A 655 45.06 27.88 70.76
N GLU A 656 45.02 28.57 69.62
CA GLU A 656 45.15 27.99 68.27
C GLU A 656 44.00 27.05 67.86
N VAL A 657 42.97 26.87 68.70
CA VAL A 657 41.76 26.13 68.35
C VAL A 657 40.70 27.10 67.84
N THR A 658 40.12 26.82 66.66
CA THR A 658 39.00 27.60 66.12
C THR A 658 37.77 27.44 67.00
N VAL A 659 37.29 28.55 67.55
CA VAL A 659 36.14 28.61 68.46
C VAL A 659 35.02 29.51 67.95
N GLY A 660 35.26 30.24 66.87
CA GLY A 660 34.30 31.12 66.24
C GLY A 660 34.78 31.61 64.89
N LYS A 661 34.05 32.54 64.31
CA LYS A 661 34.37 33.15 63.01
C LYS A 661 33.91 34.60 62.94
N VAL A 662 34.51 35.36 62.03
CA VAL A 662 34.04 36.69 61.63
C VAL A 662 32.79 36.53 60.76
N THR A 663 31.69 37.17 61.14
CA THR A 663 30.42 37.16 60.39
C THR A 663 30.26 38.37 59.49
N GLY A 664 30.91 39.49 59.81
CA GLY A 664 30.83 40.71 59.02
C GLY A 664 31.66 41.84 59.59
N PHE A 665 31.62 42.99 58.92
CA PHE A 665 32.22 44.23 59.43
C PHE A 665 31.48 45.44 58.87
N GLU A 666 31.57 46.55 59.59
CA GLU A 666 31.03 47.84 59.18
C GLU A 666 31.87 48.98 59.73
N LEU A 667 31.70 50.19 59.20
CA LEU A 667 32.26 51.39 59.81
C LEU A 667 31.44 51.76 61.05
N GLY A 668 32.12 52.15 62.13
CA GLY A 668 31.45 52.74 63.28
C GLY A 668 30.68 54.01 62.89
N GLN A 669 29.70 54.42 63.70
CA GLN A 669 28.82 55.56 63.39
C GLN A 669 29.57 56.87 63.08
N SER A 670 30.77 57.05 63.63
CA SER A 670 31.63 58.24 63.40
C SER A 670 32.75 57.99 62.39
N ALA A 671 32.80 56.82 61.75
CA ALA A 671 33.81 56.37 60.80
C ALA A 671 35.28 56.39 61.31
N ASP A 672 35.49 56.54 62.62
CA ASP A 672 36.81 56.57 63.29
C ASP A 672 37.36 55.17 63.60
N ARG A 673 36.52 54.14 63.46
CA ARG A 673 36.81 52.74 63.78
C ARG A 673 36.05 51.79 62.86
N VAL A 674 36.58 50.59 62.72
CA VAL A 674 35.91 49.45 62.09
C VAL A 674 35.35 48.57 63.18
N LEU A 675 34.06 48.27 63.09
CA LEU A 675 33.37 47.30 63.93
C LEU A 675 33.35 45.97 63.20
N ILE A 676 34.00 44.97 63.77
CA ILE A 676 34.12 43.62 63.23
C ILE A 676 33.19 42.73 64.04
N HIS A 677 32.21 42.14 63.37
CA HIS A 677 31.23 41.25 64.00
C HIS A 677 31.79 39.83 63.99
N ILE A 678 31.87 39.21 65.15
CA ILE A 678 32.28 37.81 65.32
C ILE A 678 31.17 37.01 65.98
N LEU A 679 31.17 35.72 65.72
CA LEU A 679 30.28 34.76 66.36
C LEU A 679 31.11 33.63 66.96
N ILE A 680 31.02 33.47 68.28
CA ILE A 680 31.64 32.36 69.01
C ILE A 680 30.63 31.21 69.08
N GLU A 681 31.07 29.98 68.81
CA GLU A 681 30.17 28.82 68.89
C GLU A 681 29.61 28.64 70.31
N PRO A 682 28.36 28.16 70.47
CA PRO A 682 27.71 28.05 71.78
C PRO A 682 28.53 27.28 72.83
N ARG A 683 29.22 26.21 72.43
CA ARG A 683 30.06 25.40 73.32
C ARG A 683 31.28 26.15 73.88
N TYR A 684 31.76 27.17 73.16
CA TYR A 684 32.93 27.97 73.50
C TYR A 684 32.58 29.35 74.07
N ALA A 685 31.30 29.72 74.13
CA ALA A 685 30.86 31.02 74.64
C ALA A 685 31.38 31.31 76.06
N ALA A 686 31.56 30.28 76.89
CA ALA A 686 32.11 30.42 78.25
C ALA A 686 33.58 30.88 78.28
N LEU A 687 34.34 30.71 77.21
CA LEU A 687 35.75 31.12 77.12
C LEU A 687 35.90 32.64 77.10
N VAL A 688 34.90 33.36 76.57
CA VAL A 688 34.95 34.82 76.49
C VAL A 688 34.42 35.43 77.78
N ARG A 689 35.25 36.28 78.38
CA ARG A 689 34.98 37.00 79.61
C ARG A 689 35.21 38.49 79.38
N SER A 690 34.72 39.35 80.27
CA SER A 690 34.97 40.79 80.20
C SER A 690 36.46 41.15 80.23
N GLY A 691 37.30 40.30 80.83
CA GLY A 691 38.75 40.45 80.84
C GLY A 691 39.45 39.97 79.56
N SER A 692 38.75 39.31 78.62
CA SER A 692 39.38 38.77 77.41
C SER A 692 40.03 39.85 76.55
N ARG A 693 41.15 39.51 75.92
CA ARG A 693 41.90 40.37 75.00
C ARG A 693 41.96 39.70 73.63
N PHE A 694 41.54 40.43 72.60
CA PHE A 694 41.52 39.97 71.22
C PHE A 694 42.65 40.66 70.45
N TRP A 695 43.43 39.91 69.69
CA TRP A 695 44.44 40.49 68.80
C TRP A 695 44.35 39.90 67.40
N ASN A 696 44.88 40.65 66.45
CA ASN A 696 45.10 40.17 65.11
C ASN A 696 46.26 39.16 65.12
N SER A 697 45.98 37.91 64.75
CA SER A 697 46.99 36.86 64.60
C SER A 697 47.59 36.83 63.19
N SER A 698 47.08 37.68 62.27
CA SER A 698 47.61 37.79 60.92
C SER A 698 48.92 38.59 60.87
N GLY A 699 50.03 37.92 60.52
CA GLY A 699 51.30 38.57 60.22
C GLY A 699 52.54 37.71 60.44
N PHE A 700 53.62 38.04 59.72
CA PHE A 700 54.96 37.49 59.94
C PHE A 700 55.64 38.26 61.08
N GLY A 701 55.72 37.67 62.27
CA GLY A 701 56.47 38.24 63.40
C GLY A 701 57.95 37.89 63.29
N PHE A 702 58.80 38.88 62.98
CA PHE A 702 60.25 38.74 62.97
C PHE A 702 60.87 39.61 64.07
N ASP A 703 61.26 38.98 65.18
CA ASP A 703 61.99 39.65 66.25
C ASP A 703 63.50 39.41 66.06
N TRP A 704 64.26 40.49 65.93
CA TRP A 704 65.72 40.45 65.81
C TRP A 704 66.38 41.17 66.99
N GLY A 705 67.17 40.43 67.78
CA GLY A 705 67.93 40.98 68.90
C GLY A 705 69.40 40.59 68.83
N LEU A 706 70.31 41.58 68.87
CA LEU A 706 71.77 41.43 68.76
C LEU A 706 72.40 40.41 69.73
N PHE A 707 71.73 40.07 70.83
CA PHE A 707 72.20 39.13 71.85
C PHE A 707 71.28 37.90 72.06
N LYS A 708 70.13 37.82 71.36
CA LYS A 708 69.12 36.76 71.57
C LYS A 708 68.91 35.82 70.35
N GLY A 709 69.49 36.14 69.19
CA GLY A 709 69.28 35.39 67.94
C GLY A 709 67.94 35.70 67.27
N ALA A 710 67.70 35.12 66.09
CA ALA A 710 66.45 35.29 65.34
C ALA A 710 65.43 34.22 65.75
N THR A 711 64.30 34.65 66.31
CA THR A 711 63.17 33.75 66.61
C THR A 711 62.03 34.02 65.63
N VAL A 712 61.72 33.03 64.79
CA VAL A 712 60.57 33.08 63.88
C VAL A 712 59.40 32.35 64.55
N ARG A 713 58.31 33.08 64.83
CA ARG A 713 57.04 32.47 65.27
C ARG A 713 56.20 32.22 64.03
N THR A 714 56.02 30.96 63.64
CA THR A 714 55.20 30.58 62.48
C THR A 714 53.81 30.15 62.96
N GLU A 715 52.77 30.91 62.62
CA GLU A 715 51.39 30.41 62.69
C GLU A 715 51.09 29.44 61.52
N SER A 716 49.89 28.86 61.47
CA SER A 716 49.50 27.98 60.37
C SER A 716 49.54 28.72 59.02
N VAL A 717 49.84 27.98 57.94
CA VAL A 717 49.89 28.55 56.58
C VAL A 717 48.54 29.17 56.16
N GLU A 718 47.43 28.70 56.73
CA GLU A 718 46.08 29.25 56.51
C GLU A 718 45.90 30.63 57.16
N THR A 719 46.36 30.84 58.41
CA THR A 719 46.25 32.16 59.08
C THR A 719 47.20 33.19 58.48
N LEU A 720 48.29 32.76 57.83
CA LEU A 720 49.21 33.66 57.11
C LEU A 720 48.59 34.29 55.85
N ILE A 721 47.59 33.64 55.23
CA ILE A 721 46.99 34.08 53.95
C ILE A 721 45.64 34.79 54.17
N ASP A 722 44.75 34.21 54.99
CA ASP A 722 43.40 34.75 55.22
C ASP A 722 43.31 35.64 56.47
N GLY A 723 44.35 35.62 57.29
CA GLY A 723 44.39 36.27 58.58
C GLY A 723 43.64 35.51 59.67
N GLY A 724 43.78 35.95 60.93
CA GLY A 724 43.17 35.31 62.08
C GLY A 724 42.93 36.29 63.22
N ILE A 725 41.95 35.99 64.07
CA ILE A 725 41.73 36.71 65.32
C ILE A 725 41.94 35.72 66.45
N ALA A 726 42.89 35.97 67.33
CA ALA A 726 43.09 35.15 68.51
C ALA A 726 42.69 35.92 69.77
N PHE A 727 42.27 35.20 70.80
CA PHE A 727 42.05 35.80 72.10
C PHE A 727 42.52 34.92 73.24
N ALA A 728 42.80 35.56 74.37
CA ALA A 728 43.12 34.94 75.64
C ALA A 728 42.30 35.58 76.75
N THR A 729 42.08 34.81 77.82
CA THR A 729 41.32 35.23 78.99
C THR A 729 42.25 35.16 80.20
N PRO A 730 42.34 36.21 81.03
CA PRO A 730 43.26 36.24 82.17
C PRO A 730 42.85 35.32 83.32
N ASP A 731 43.80 35.03 84.19
CA ASP A 731 43.64 34.22 85.39
C ASP A 731 43.07 35.03 86.58
N GLY A 732 42.48 34.32 87.55
CA GLY A 732 42.06 34.90 88.83
C GLY A 732 40.98 35.99 88.70
N GLU A 733 41.07 37.03 89.55
CA GLU A 733 40.08 38.12 89.61
C GLU A 733 40.03 38.97 88.32
N GLN A 734 41.10 38.99 87.54
CA GLN A 734 41.19 39.75 86.29
C GLN A 734 40.33 39.16 85.17
N MET A 735 39.91 37.89 85.29
CA MET A 735 39.01 37.21 84.34
C MET A 735 37.71 37.98 84.13
N GLY A 736 37.11 38.47 85.21
CA GLY A 736 35.81 39.12 85.22
C GLY A 736 34.64 38.21 84.81
N ASN A 737 33.52 38.83 84.44
CA ASN A 737 32.24 38.16 84.19
C ASN A 737 32.14 37.55 82.78
N PRO A 738 31.24 36.57 82.54
CA PRO A 738 30.89 36.11 81.20
C PRO A 738 30.54 37.26 80.25
N ALA A 739 31.05 37.19 79.01
CA ALA A 739 30.74 38.20 78.01
C ALA A 739 29.25 38.18 77.63
N ARG A 740 28.68 39.37 77.40
CA ARG A 740 27.28 39.52 76.97
C ARG A 740 27.18 39.54 75.45
N PRO A 741 26.05 39.12 74.86
CA PRO A 741 25.81 39.30 73.43
C PRO A 741 26.00 40.77 73.01
N GLN A 742 26.62 40.98 71.85
CA GLN A 742 26.98 42.28 71.27
C GLN A 742 27.94 43.12 72.13
N GLN A 743 28.59 42.53 73.13
CA GLN A 743 29.63 43.23 73.88
C GLN A 743 30.79 43.58 72.96
N THR A 744 31.27 44.82 73.07
CA THR A 744 32.38 45.33 72.28
C THR A 744 33.71 45.13 72.98
N PHE A 745 34.71 44.57 72.28
CA PHE A 745 36.09 44.43 72.73
C PHE A 745 37.04 45.21 71.82
N ALA A 746 38.20 45.63 72.33
CA ALA A 746 39.25 46.16 71.48
C ALA A 746 39.97 45.01 70.75
N LEU A 747 40.23 45.20 69.45
CA LEU A 747 41.11 44.33 68.67
C LEU A 747 42.50 44.96 68.60
N PHE A 748 43.46 44.34 69.27
CA PHE A 748 44.85 44.77 69.30
C PHE A 748 45.61 44.30 68.06
N GLU A 749 46.67 45.01 67.65
CA GLU A 749 47.48 44.61 66.49
C GLU A 749 48.37 43.39 66.78
N LYS A 750 48.77 43.18 68.04
CA LYS A 750 49.63 42.07 68.47
C LYS A 750 49.30 41.65 69.90
N ALA A 751 49.63 40.41 70.25
CA ALA A 751 49.56 39.93 71.63
C ALA A 751 50.65 40.55 72.51
N GLU A 752 50.35 40.82 73.77
CA GLU A 752 51.37 41.04 74.80
C GLU A 752 51.85 39.69 75.34
N ASP A 753 53.13 39.59 75.70
CA ASP A 753 53.73 38.33 76.17
C ASP A 753 53.03 37.75 77.41
N GLU A 754 52.42 38.61 78.25
CA GLU A 754 51.64 38.20 79.41
C GLU A 754 50.37 37.42 79.02
N TRP A 755 49.68 37.84 77.95
CA TRP A 755 48.42 37.22 77.53
C TRP A 755 48.60 35.79 77.06
N LEU A 756 49.77 35.49 76.49
CA LEU A 756 50.15 34.17 76.01
C LEU A 756 50.45 33.19 77.16
N GLN A 757 50.74 33.70 78.36
CA GLN A 757 51.02 32.88 79.55
C GLN A 757 49.74 32.54 80.35
N TRP A 758 48.61 33.19 80.08
CA TRP A 758 47.37 32.97 80.81
C TRP A 758 46.82 31.54 80.62
N ALA A 759 46.45 30.92 81.74
CA ALA A 759 45.96 29.54 81.76
C ALA A 759 44.74 29.29 82.67
N PRO A 760 43.62 29.99 82.40
CA PRO A 760 42.45 29.89 83.24
C PRO A 760 41.73 28.55 83.10
N LYS A 761 41.24 28.03 84.22
CA LYS A 761 40.39 26.83 84.25
C LYS A 761 38.93 27.22 84.00
N ILE A 762 38.52 27.23 82.74
CA ILE A 762 37.15 27.52 82.30
C ILE A 762 36.49 26.22 81.80
N GLN A 763 35.32 25.88 82.33
CA GLN A 763 34.52 24.76 81.83
C GLN A 763 33.80 25.15 80.53
N ILE A 764 34.03 24.37 79.46
CA ILE A 764 33.30 24.46 78.19
C ILE A 764 32.10 23.51 78.21
N ALA A 765 31.01 23.88 77.54
CA ALA A 765 29.85 23.00 77.42
C ALA A 765 30.20 21.83 76.47
N LYS A 766 29.69 20.63 76.77
CA LYS A 766 29.88 19.43 75.93
C LYS A 766 29.02 19.47 74.67
#